data_AF-G0N2I3-F1
#
_entry.id   AF-G0N2I3-F1
#
_cell.length_a   1.000
_cell.length_b   1.000
_cell.length_c   1.000
_cell.angle_alpha   90.00
_cell.angle_beta   90.00
_cell.angle_gamma   90.00
#
_symmetry.space_group_name_H-M   'P 1'
#
loop_
_entity.id
_entity.type
_entity.pdbx_description
1 polymer ?
#
loop_
_entity_poly.entity_id
_entity_poly.type
_entity_poly.pdbx_seq_one_letter_code
_entity_poly.pdbx_strand_id
1 'polypeptide(L)'
;MKQLLVFTAIVLTISSLPLVEDYYGSYWSENRFKGVLQEAFNSSGSIHHRFIRANADNLKAPLERLQRIARITNGIHILKELTTGTIPVDELISELLFFGPVTPSEIFKLDEEAIVAAIETLKNLPDNLEATTEASKVEATLDKLEELLKKIKGVGNLKEWNEGKQKFKEEIEKLATNGIKTKLVNQLGLTTPPWNTHHETIMTDAANADLSTFDNIKNALEILKKTINDFDKPVLYWKFDKFNSFADGVSPISKAAEGVKFVKNNNYDLEITKNDETTYSSFLDETSSKIPSIIQVDPHLQTIRKLIVSKETKSRQRTLKHTHGLPRGVVDWKEAVYDVGDPWIRRIVTTDALKVAFKKLEELETLLSKSDNSLDFKKQEVTAMDGLLQHFASASNIFTNIENVKSGIERISQCKRSDKDVDSTKFDALKQKLTGIDGKLEGLKEETAKLLPLLKTEGLVEMCEAVIEICKEAQNAANIQDSVKNFQSYSKLTELDGVIKDLHSIYSKIGGMEPGKLKTDAGAVKAEFGALDSYHSDLDPYSDYFSCLQKEEKLFGTMSEIKKIRQFKSDKTYISSLNDGLEVVKKVTSVKKDLENSKSEFDKLIKFKSSETDELTVFKKSGEMSKVIGEAVQGVANMKNAVEKRTETVDEVLNNMQFVESNQKLLTDPTGTKNLQELINLKSSIQSMYSTMDTFIGGVKDNDSPVLKNHSDLFKSAKSVSGITGDFLAMISSVENLKTKIPGSKNLEELQTSLKTMDTMGLDFAKYKGSFDNSESSLGNLDIAFADYNKRMARKTPSSTRQQGAAAGSQGSGNKKDEEKGGNK
;
A
#
# COMPACT_ATOMS: atom_id res chain seq x y z
N MET A 1 1.54 52.94 -21.41
CA MET A 1 0.23 52.80 -22.11
C MET A 1 0.31 51.46 -22.84
N LYS A 2 -0.51 50.44 -22.57
CA LYS A 2 -1.98 50.26 -22.68
C LYS A 2 -2.49 50.28 -24.14
N GLN A 3 -3.32 49.26 -24.47
CA GLN A 3 -4.14 49.05 -25.69
C GLN A 3 -3.38 48.63 -26.97
N LEU A 4 -3.88 47.69 -27.82
CA LEU A 4 -5.00 46.73 -27.66
C LEU A 4 -4.81 45.43 -28.51
N LEU A 5 -5.68 44.44 -28.27
CA LEU A 5 -5.71 43.02 -28.68
C LEU A 5 -6.37 42.71 -30.06
N VAL A 6 -6.29 41.42 -30.48
CA VAL A 6 -7.04 40.66 -31.54
C VAL A 6 -6.72 41.02 -33.03
N PHE A 7 -6.25 40.12 -33.93
CA PHE A 7 -7.01 39.02 -34.58
C PHE A 7 -6.14 37.95 -35.31
N THR A 8 -6.36 36.67 -34.92
CA THR A 8 -6.30 35.36 -35.62
C THR A 8 -5.21 34.97 -36.66
N ALA A 9 -4.61 33.77 -36.44
CA ALA A 9 -3.86 32.96 -37.43
C ALA A 9 -4.78 32.44 -38.57
N ILE A 10 -4.41 32.49 -39.85
CA ILE A 10 -3.43 31.65 -40.58
C ILE A 10 -3.86 30.17 -40.71
N VAL A 11 -4.06 29.76 -41.97
CA VAL A 11 -4.27 28.39 -42.48
C VAL A 11 -3.28 28.20 -43.65
N LEU A 12 -3.05 26.95 -44.09
CA LEU A 12 -2.28 26.52 -45.28
C LEU A 12 -0.75 26.31 -45.12
N THR A 13 -0.43 25.08 -44.74
CA THR A 13 0.53 24.15 -45.41
C THR A 13 1.60 24.66 -46.40
N ILE A 14 2.86 24.32 -46.09
CA ILE A 14 3.90 23.71 -46.96
C ILE A 14 4.42 24.52 -48.19
N SER A 15 5.70 24.92 -48.13
CA SER A 15 6.69 24.68 -49.21
C SER A 15 8.16 25.07 -48.86
N SER A 16 9.11 24.39 -49.53
CA SER A 16 10.49 24.82 -49.90
C SER A 16 11.48 25.42 -48.86
N LEU A 17 12.53 24.64 -48.56
CA LEU A 17 13.96 25.07 -48.52
C LEU A 17 14.45 25.33 -49.97
N PRO A 18 15.50 26.17 -50.27
CA PRO A 18 16.90 25.83 -49.92
C PRO A 18 17.96 26.97 -49.79
N LEU A 19 19.18 26.60 -49.31
CA LEU A 19 20.52 27.25 -49.46
C LEU A 19 20.75 28.65 -48.78
N VAL A 20 21.75 28.88 -47.91
CA VAL A 20 23.26 28.81 -48.01
C VAL A 20 23.85 30.09 -48.66
N GLU A 21 24.91 30.75 -48.16
CA GLU A 21 25.88 30.53 -47.04
C GLU A 21 25.81 31.77 -46.05
N ASP A 22 26.73 32.29 -45.20
CA ASP A 22 28.14 32.05 -44.78
C ASP A 22 28.51 32.80 -43.45
N TYR A 23 29.76 32.63 -43.00
CA TYR A 23 30.60 33.42 -42.06
C TYR A 23 30.32 33.46 -40.53
N TYR A 24 30.90 32.47 -39.84
CA TYR A 24 31.68 32.52 -38.59
C TYR A 24 31.25 33.40 -37.39
N GLY A 25 30.93 32.73 -36.27
CA GLY A 25 30.95 33.30 -34.91
C GLY A 25 30.70 32.25 -33.83
N SER A 26 31.64 32.06 -32.88
CA SER A 26 31.58 30.94 -31.92
C SER A 26 30.85 31.28 -30.62
N TYR A 27 29.84 30.47 -30.24
CA TYR A 27 29.61 30.04 -28.85
C TYR A 27 28.57 28.89 -28.80
N TRP A 28 28.82 27.84 -27.99
CA TRP A 28 27.86 26.75 -27.76
C TRP A 28 26.86 27.10 -26.65
N SER A 29 25.63 26.60 -26.76
CA SER A 29 24.77 26.36 -25.58
C SER A 29 23.78 25.21 -25.83
N GLU A 30 23.83 24.17 -25.00
CA GLU A 30 22.99 22.96 -25.13
C GLU A 30 21.50 23.21 -24.85
N ASN A 31 21.18 24.33 -24.20
CA ASN A 31 19.87 24.60 -23.63
C ASN A 31 18.73 24.76 -24.66
N ARG A 32 19.03 25.11 -25.93
CA ARG A 32 18.01 25.08 -27.00
C ARG A 32 17.65 23.66 -27.45
N PHE A 33 18.60 22.73 -27.44
CA PHE A 33 18.33 21.35 -27.86
C PHE A 33 17.42 20.63 -26.86
N LYS A 34 17.64 20.87 -25.56
CA LYS A 34 16.71 20.44 -24.50
C LYS A 34 15.33 21.07 -24.66
N GLY A 35 15.23 22.38 -24.94
CA GLY A 35 13.94 23.06 -25.16
C GLY A 35 13.11 22.43 -26.30
N VAL A 36 13.71 22.26 -27.48
CA VAL A 36 13.01 21.68 -28.65
C VAL A 36 12.65 20.21 -28.43
N LEU A 37 13.49 19.43 -27.75
CA LEU A 37 13.15 18.06 -27.36
C LEU A 37 12.04 18.02 -26.30
N GLN A 38 12.01 18.95 -25.34
CA GLN A 38 10.93 19.04 -24.35
C GLN A 38 9.59 19.36 -25.02
N GLU A 39 9.56 20.27 -26.01
CA GLU A 39 8.37 20.54 -26.81
C GLU A 39 7.99 19.36 -27.73
N ALA A 40 8.96 18.61 -28.25
CA ALA A 40 8.71 17.38 -29.00
C ALA A 40 8.06 16.29 -28.10
N PHE A 41 8.53 16.09 -26.87
CA PHE A 41 7.94 15.16 -25.91
C PHE A 41 6.56 15.62 -25.40
N ASN A 42 6.40 16.90 -25.10
CA ASN A 42 5.11 17.46 -24.64
C ASN A 42 4.05 17.41 -25.77
N SER A 43 4.46 17.69 -27.02
CA SER A 43 3.57 17.54 -28.18
C SER A 43 3.28 16.08 -28.50
N SER A 44 4.25 15.16 -28.39
CA SER A 44 4.03 13.72 -28.61
C SER A 44 3.02 13.14 -27.63
N GLY A 45 3.02 13.55 -26.35
CA GLY A 45 1.96 13.19 -25.39
C GLY A 45 0.57 13.64 -25.89
N SER A 46 0.43 14.90 -26.30
CA SER A 46 -0.84 15.43 -26.81
C SER A 46 -1.30 14.79 -28.15
N ILE A 47 -0.37 14.28 -28.95
CA ILE A 47 -0.63 13.60 -30.22
C ILE A 47 -1.00 12.14 -29.95
N HIS A 48 -0.30 11.45 -29.04
CA HIS A 48 -0.59 10.09 -28.62
C HIS A 48 -1.97 10.00 -27.96
N HIS A 49 -2.30 10.91 -27.03
CA HIS A 49 -3.66 11.03 -26.48
C HIS A 49 -4.73 11.24 -27.56
N ARG A 50 -4.46 12.06 -28.58
CA ARG A 50 -5.40 12.29 -29.69
C ARG A 50 -5.56 11.07 -30.59
N PHE A 51 -4.47 10.33 -30.84
CA PHE A 51 -4.48 9.10 -31.64
C PHE A 51 -5.21 7.96 -30.93
N ILE A 52 -4.98 7.77 -29.62
CA ILE A 52 -5.69 6.81 -28.77
C ILE A 52 -7.21 7.09 -28.78
N ARG A 53 -7.61 8.35 -28.62
CA ARG A 53 -9.03 8.75 -28.65
C ARG A 53 -9.66 8.54 -30.03
N ALA A 54 -8.99 8.97 -31.10
CA ALA A 54 -9.45 8.77 -32.47
C ALA A 54 -9.59 7.27 -32.85
N ASN A 55 -8.74 6.40 -32.30
CA ASN A 55 -8.90 4.95 -32.45
C ASN A 55 -10.13 4.45 -31.68
N ALA A 56 -10.37 4.90 -30.44
CA ALA A 56 -11.56 4.53 -29.67
C ALA A 56 -12.88 4.98 -30.32
N ASP A 57 -12.88 6.07 -31.09
CA ASP A 57 -14.05 6.54 -31.85
C ASP A 57 -14.47 5.54 -32.96
N ASN A 58 -13.55 4.78 -33.56
CA ASN A 58 -13.88 3.74 -34.56
C ASN A 58 -14.80 2.64 -33.99
N LEU A 59 -14.68 2.33 -32.70
CA LEU A 59 -15.56 1.37 -32.02
C LEU A 59 -16.95 1.94 -31.69
N LYS A 60 -17.11 3.27 -31.68
CA LYS A 60 -18.23 3.94 -31.02
C LYS A 60 -19.59 3.59 -31.65
N ALA A 61 -19.82 3.91 -32.91
CA ALA A 61 -21.11 3.66 -33.56
C ALA A 61 -21.46 2.15 -33.69
N PRO A 62 -20.53 1.24 -34.04
CA PRO A 62 -20.81 -0.20 -34.03
C PRO A 62 -21.22 -0.71 -32.64
N LEU A 63 -20.47 -0.34 -31.60
CA LEU A 63 -20.72 -0.77 -30.24
C LEU A 63 -22.03 -0.19 -29.69
N GLU A 64 -22.30 1.10 -29.92
CA GLU A 64 -23.54 1.75 -29.48
C GLU A 64 -24.79 1.09 -30.08
N ARG A 65 -24.75 0.62 -31.34
CA ARG A 65 -25.86 -0.15 -31.93
C ARG A 65 -26.03 -1.50 -31.24
N LEU A 66 -24.94 -2.22 -31.02
CA LEU A 66 -24.96 -3.52 -30.35
C LEU A 66 -25.34 -3.43 -28.86
N GLN A 67 -25.00 -2.33 -28.17
CA GLN A 67 -25.44 -2.05 -26.80
C GLN A 67 -26.95 -1.93 -26.70
N ARG A 68 -27.60 -1.20 -27.62
CA ARG A 68 -29.08 -1.18 -27.72
C ARG A 68 -29.66 -2.59 -27.82
N ILE A 69 -29.07 -3.43 -28.68
CA ILE A 69 -29.53 -4.82 -28.89
C ILE A 69 -29.32 -5.68 -27.64
N ALA A 70 -28.16 -5.59 -26.97
CA ALA A 70 -27.92 -6.32 -25.71
C ALA A 70 -28.95 -5.94 -24.63
N ARG A 71 -29.20 -4.64 -24.45
CA ARG A 71 -30.18 -4.11 -23.50
C ARG A 71 -31.61 -4.54 -23.80
N ILE A 72 -32.05 -4.41 -25.05
CA ILE A 72 -33.39 -4.84 -25.49
C ILE A 72 -33.54 -6.36 -25.32
N THR A 73 -32.55 -7.16 -25.71
CA THR A 73 -32.59 -8.62 -25.55
C THR A 73 -32.69 -9.01 -24.07
N ASN A 74 -31.98 -8.30 -23.20
CA ASN A 74 -31.97 -8.56 -21.77
C ASN A 74 -33.26 -8.10 -21.08
N GLY A 75 -33.84 -6.96 -21.49
CA GLY A 75 -35.17 -6.53 -21.06
C GLY A 75 -36.28 -7.51 -21.48
N ILE A 76 -36.20 -8.09 -22.68
CA ILE A 76 -37.12 -9.15 -23.13
C ILE A 76 -36.98 -10.42 -22.27
N HIS A 77 -35.75 -10.84 -21.96
CA HIS A 77 -35.47 -11.96 -21.04
C HIS A 77 -36.07 -11.69 -19.66
N ILE A 78 -35.81 -10.52 -19.05
CA ILE A 78 -36.30 -10.18 -17.72
C ILE A 78 -37.84 -10.08 -17.68
N LEU A 79 -38.47 -9.42 -18.65
CA LEU A 79 -39.94 -9.35 -18.74
C LEU A 79 -40.59 -10.75 -18.85
N LYS A 80 -40.03 -11.62 -19.69
CA LYS A 80 -40.52 -13.00 -19.87
C LYS A 80 -40.30 -13.87 -18.63
N GLU A 81 -39.17 -13.73 -17.95
CA GLU A 81 -38.78 -14.64 -16.87
C GLU A 81 -39.23 -14.17 -15.48
N LEU A 82 -39.53 -12.88 -15.30
CA LEU A 82 -40.36 -12.39 -14.19
C LEU A 82 -41.81 -12.91 -14.32
N THR A 83 -42.42 -12.84 -15.51
CA THR A 83 -43.80 -13.33 -15.72
C THR A 83 -43.93 -14.86 -15.64
N THR A 84 -42.82 -15.62 -15.68
CA THR A 84 -42.78 -17.05 -15.31
C THR A 84 -42.27 -17.33 -13.89
N GLY A 85 -41.91 -16.30 -13.11
CA GLY A 85 -41.43 -16.44 -11.72
C GLY A 85 -40.06 -17.12 -11.57
N THR A 86 -39.22 -17.08 -12.61
CA THR A 86 -37.93 -17.82 -12.65
C THR A 86 -36.71 -16.98 -12.29
N ILE A 87 -36.85 -15.66 -12.12
CA ILE A 87 -35.78 -14.75 -11.64
C ILE A 87 -36.03 -14.39 -10.17
N PRO A 88 -35.09 -14.63 -9.24
CA PRO A 88 -35.18 -14.14 -7.86
C PRO A 88 -35.06 -12.60 -7.81
N VAL A 89 -36.09 -11.93 -7.29
CA VAL A 89 -36.18 -10.45 -7.27
C VAL A 89 -35.04 -9.81 -6.46
N ASP A 90 -34.65 -10.37 -5.31
CA ASP A 90 -33.51 -9.89 -4.52
C ASP A 90 -32.19 -9.89 -5.30
N GLU A 91 -31.95 -10.94 -6.08
CA GLU A 91 -30.72 -11.09 -6.88
C GLU A 91 -30.70 -10.11 -8.05
N LEU A 92 -31.84 -9.93 -8.73
CA LEU A 92 -31.99 -8.94 -9.79
C LEU A 92 -31.77 -7.50 -9.28
N ILE A 93 -32.31 -7.17 -8.10
CA ILE A 93 -32.09 -5.85 -7.47
C ILE A 93 -30.60 -5.65 -7.12
N SER A 94 -29.93 -6.66 -6.55
CA SER A 94 -28.50 -6.57 -6.22
C SER A 94 -27.59 -6.42 -7.45
N GLU A 95 -27.91 -7.08 -8.57
CA GLU A 95 -27.17 -6.91 -9.82
C GLU A 95 -27.35 -5.51 -10.44
N LEU A 96 -28.57 -4.95 -10.37
CA LEU A 96 -28.91 -3.64 -10.91
C LEU A 96 -28.36 -2.47 -10.06
N LEU A 97 -28.34 -2.61 -8.73
CA LEU A 97 -27.89 -1.58 -7.78
C LEU A 97 -26.43 -1.73 -7.32
N PHE A 98 -25.67 -2.67 -7.90
CA PHE A 98 -24.27 -2.95 -7.56
C PHE A 98 -24.03 -3.30 -6.07
N PHE A 99 -24.94 -4.05 -5.45
CA PHE A 99 -24.79 -4.48 -4.04
C PHE A 99 -23.77 -5.61 -3.85
N GLY A 100 -23.27 -6.19 -4.95
CA GLY A 100 -22.28 -7.26 -4.94
C GLY A 100 -22.83 -8.51 -4.25
N PRO A 101 -22.22 -8.99 -3.16
CA PRO A 101 -22.74 -10.15 -2.42
C PRO A 101 -23.95 -9.83 -1.52
N VAL A 102 -24.27 -8.56 -1.29
CA VAL A 102 -25.34 -8.15 -0.36
C VAL A 102 -26.70 -8.14 -1.06
N THR A 103 -27.72 -8.69 -0.41
CA THR A 103 -29.11 -8.69 -0.87
C THR A 103 -29.97 -7.63 -0.17
N PRO A 104 -31.08 -7.15 -0.78
CA PRO A 104 -32.07 -6.33 -0.09
C PRO A 104 -32.59 -6.99 1.21
N SER A 105 -32.75 -8.32 1.21
CA SER A 105 -33.14 -9.08 2.41
C SER A 105 -32.10 -9.07 3.54
N GLU A 106 -30.81 -8.84 3.26
CA GLU A 106 -29.79 -8.61 4.29
C GLU A 106 -29.80 -7.15 4.76
N ILE A 107 -30.05 -6.18 3.86
CA ILE A 107 -30.25 -4.77 4.24
C ILE A 107 -31.46 -4.63 5.16
N PHE A 108 -32.56 -5.34 4.89
CA PHE A 108 -33.74 -5.36 5.77
C PHE A 108 -33.42 -5.85 7.19
N LYS A 109 -32.55 -6.88 7.31
CA LYS A 109 -32.09 -7.47 8.58
C LYS A 109 -31.09 -6.61 9.37
N LEU A 110 -30.64 -5.45 8.85
CA LEU A 110 -29.78 -4.54 9.62
C LEU A 110 -30.57 -3.95 10.80
N ASP A 111 -30.17 -4.28 12.03
CA ASP A 111 -30.77 -3.72 13.24
C ASP A 111 -30.13 -2.37 13.58
N GLU A 112 -30.80 -1.28 13.20
CA GLU A 112 -30.32 0.09 13.46
C GLU A 112 -30.32 0.42 14.95
N GLU A 113 -31.31 -0.06 15.71
CA GLU A 113 -31.45 0.23 17.14
C GLU A 113 -30.34 -0.46 17.93
N ALA A 114 -30.02 -1.72 17.60
CA ALA A 114 -28.88 -2.43 18.18
C ALA A 114 -27.54 -1.78 17.80
N ILE A 115 -27.35 -1.34 16.55
CA ILE A 115 -26.12 -0.64 16.14
C ILE A 115 -25.97 0.69 16.88
N VAL A 116 -27.04 1.48 17.01
CA VAL A 116 -27.06 2.73 17.79
C VAL A 116 -26.69 2.44 19.24
N ALA A 117 -27.30 1.45 19.88
CA ALA A 117 -27.01 1.08 21.27
C ALA A 117 -25.54 0.62 21.45
N ALA A 118 -24.99 -0.14 20.50
CA ALA A 118 -23.58 -0.54 20.50
C ALA A 118 -22.63 0.65 20.32
N ILE A 119 -22.98 1.63 19.48
CA ILE A 119 -22.18 2.86 19.28
C ILE A 119 -22.23 3.76 20.52
N GLU A 120 -23.39 3.90 21.17
CA GLU A 120 -23.45 4.59 22.47
C GLU A 120 -22.68 3.84 23.56
N THR A 121 -22.68 2.49 23.54
CA THR A 121 -21.86 1.68 24.44
C THR A 121 -20.36 1.94 24.20
N LEU A 122 -19.91 2.06 22.95
CA LEU A 122 -18.54 2.45 22.60
C LEU A 122 -18.21 3.88 23.05
N LYS A 123 -19.07 4.87 22.81
CA LYS A 123 -18.86 6.26 23.26
C LYS A 123 -18.62 6.35 24.78
N ASN A 124 -19.36 5.54 25.55
CA ASN A 124 -19.23 5.45 27.00
C ASN A 124 -18.15 4.42 27.44
N LEU A 125 -17.50 3.68 26.54
CA LEU A 125 -16.50 2.66 26.90
C LEU A 125 -15.25 3.26 27.59
N PRO A 126 -14.72 4.44 27.21
CA PRO A 126 -13.63 5.09 27.96
C PRO A 126 -13.98 5.32 29.43
N ASP A 127 -15.20 5.78 29.72
CA ASP A 127 -15.71 5.98 31.09
C ASP A 127 -15.99 4.66 31.82
N ASN A 128 -16.60 3.68 31.15
CA ASN A 128 -16.85 2.35 31.71
C ASN A 128 -15.56 1.56 31.99
N LEU A 129 -14.43 1.96 31.41
CA LEU A 129 -13.11 1.41 31.70
C LEU A 129 -12.38 2.17 32.80
N GLU A 130 -12.84 3.32 33.32
CA GLU A 130 -12.15 4.04 34.40
C GLU A 130 -12.10 3.17 35.67
N ALA A 131 -10.89 2.98 36.21
CA ALA A 131 -10.70 2.13 37.38
C ALA A 131 -11.25 2.81 38.65
N THR A 132 -11.87 2.03 39.53
CA THR A 132 -12.25 2.49 40.87
C THR A 132 -11.02 2.88 41.70
N THR A 133 -11.20 3.58 42.82
CA THR A 133 -10.10 3.93 43.75
C THR A 133 -9.29 2.71 44.19
N GLU A 134 -9.94 1.55 44.29
CA GLU A 134 -9.34 0.27 44.70
C GLU A 134 -8.67 -0.40 43.51
N ALA A 135 -9.34 -0.51 42.36
CA ALA A 135 -8.75 -1.07 41.13
C ALA A 135 -7.52 -0.28 40.66
N SER A 136 -7.54 1.06 40.81
CA SER A 136 -6.42 1.96 40.47
C SER A 136 -5.14 1.66 41.24
N LYS A 137 -5.22 1.07 42.45
CA LYS A 137 -4.05 0.65 43.23
C LYS A 137 -3.38 -0.57 42.58
N VAL A 138 -4.20 -1.52 42.12
CA VAL A 138 -3.74 -2.71 41.37
C VAL A 138 -3.07 -2.29 40.07
N GLU A 139 -3.62 -1.30 39.37
CA GLU A 139 -2.98 -0.74 38.17
C GLU A 139 -1.66 -0.04 38.48
N ALA A 140 -1.58 0.79 39.53
CA ALA A 140 -0.32 1.41 39.92
C ALA A 140 0.78 0.39 40.26
N THR A 141 0.41 -0.77 40.82
CA THR A 141 1.31 -1.92 41.01
C THR A 141 1.71 -2.56 39.67
N LEU A 142 0.76 -2.80 38.77
CA LEU A 142 1.03 -3.33 37.43
C LEU A 142 1.94 -2.41 36.61
N ASP A 143 1.83 -1.10 36.75
CA ASP A 143 2.67 -0.11 36.06
C ASP A 143 4.13 -0.18 36.52
N LYS A 144 4.34 -0.32 37.84
CA LYS A 144 5.67 -0.56 38.42
C LYS A 144 6.23 -1.93 38.02
N LEU A 145 5.39 -2.96 37.86
CA LEU A 145 5.79 -4.25 37.31
C LEU A 145 6.14 -4.16 35.80
N GLU A 146 5.44 -3.31 35.02
CA GLU A 146 5.78 -3.03 33.63
C GLU A 146 7.11 -2.27 33.50
N GLU A 147 7.38 -1.32 34.40
CA GLU A 147 8.69 -0.66 34.53
C GLU A 147 9.81 -1.64 34.88
N LEU A 148 9.57 -2.55 35.83
CA LEU A 148 10.51 -3.62 36.16
C LEU A 148 10.79 -4.50 34.93
N LEU A 149 9.74 -4.96 34.24
CA LEU A 149 9.84 -5.78 33.02
C LEU A 149 10.65 -5.09 31.92
N LYS A 150 10.51 -3.77 31.73
CA LYS A 150 11.33 -3.00 30.79
C LYS A 150 12.83 -3.03 31.15
N LYS A 151 13.18 -3.00 32.44
CA LYS A 151 14.57 -3.08 32.93
C LYS A 151 15.15 -4.49 32.77
N ILE A 152 14.39 -5.52 33.12
CA ILE A 152 14.81 -6.93 33.00
C ILE A 152 14.57 -7.54 31.61
N LYS A 153 14.20 -6.75 30.58
CA LYS A 153 13.83 -7.31 29.27
C LYS A 153 14.98 -8.06 28.61
N GLY A 154 14.76 -9.36 28.37
CA GLY A 154 15.76 -10.28 27.82
C GLY A 154 16.78 -10.80 28.84
N VAL A 155 16.50 -10.71 30.15
CA VAL A 155 17.30 -11.40 31.19
C VAL A 155 17.06 -12.92 31.16
N GLY A 156 15.83 -13.36 30.93
CA GLY A 156 15.47 -14.78 30.98
C GLY A 156 15.71 -15.42 32.36
N ASN A 157 16.00 -16.72 32.38
CA ASN A 157 16.43 -17.42 33.58
C ASN A 157 17.95 -17.28 33.73
N LEU A 158 18.41 -16.52 34.74
CA LEU A 158 19.83 -16.30 35.02
C LEU A 158 20.60 -17.61 35.23
N LYS A 159 19.96 -18.60 35.89
CA LYS A 159 20.51 -19.94 36.15
C LYS A 159 20.99 -20.66 34.88
N GLU A 160 20.51 -20.24 33.70
CA GLU A 160 20.87 -20.79 32.38
C GLU A 160 21.96 -19.96 31.65
N TRP A 161 22.37 -18.79 32.15
CA TRP A 161 23.40 -17.90 31.56
C TRP A 161 24.84 -18.45 31.61
N ASN A 162 25.02 -19.77 31.66
CA ASN A 162 26.32 -20.42 31.76
C ASN A 162 27.14 -20.29 30.46
N GLU A 163 26.51 -20.52 29.31
CA GLU A 163 27.19 -20.45 28.01
C GLU A 163 27.60 -19.00 27.66
N GLY A 164 26.73 -18.02 27.95
CA GLY A 164 27.02 -16.60 27.78
C GLY A 164 28.15 -16.12 28.70
N LYS A 165 28.11 -16.52 29.99
CA LYS A 165 29.18 -16.25 30.96
C LYS A 165 30.52 -16.84 30.53
N GLN A 166 30.53 -18.07 30.00
CA GLN A 166 31.76 -18.69 29.51
C GLN A 166 32.35 -17.93 28.31
N LYS A 167 31.55 -17.65 27.28
CA LYS A 167 31.98 -16.89 26.09
C LYS A 167 32.53 -15.51 26.44
N PHE A 168 31.91 -14.81 27.40
CA PHE A 168 32.42 -13.53 27.90
C PHE A 168 33.81 -13.67 28.55
N LYS A 169 34.03 -14.71 29.37
CA LYS A 169 35.33 -14.98 30.00
C LYS A 169 36.40 -15.34 28.96
N GLU A 170 36.06 -16.16 27.98
CA GLU A 170 36.95 -16.54 26.87
C GLU A 170 37.38 -15.32 26.03
N GLU A 171 36.46 -14.40 25.74
CA GLU A 171 36.73 -13.16 24.99
C GLU A 171 37.64 -12.19 25.78
N ILE A 172 37.44 -12.05 27.10
CA ILE A 172 38.35 -11.28 27.98
C ILE A 172 39.72 -11.96 28.07
N GLU A 173 39.77 -13.30 28.18
CA GLU A 173 41.03 -14.05 28.24
C GLU A 173 41.81 -13.98 26.92
N LYS A 174 41.11 -13.99 25.78
CA LYS A 174 41.64 -13.73 24.43
C LYS A 174 42.30 -12.33 24.37
N LEU A 175 41.71 -11.29 24.96
CA LEU A 175 42.31 -9.94 25.04
C LEU A 175 43.47 -9.87 26.05
N ALA A 176 43.31 -10.44 27.26
CA ALA A 176 44.34 -10.48 28.29
C ALA A 176 45.58 -11.31 27.89
N THR A 177 45.42 -12.24 26.95
CA THR A 177 46.53 -13.04 26.38
C THR A 177 47.20 -12.31 25.22
N ASN A 178 46.42 -11.85 24.24
CA ASN A 178 46.97 -11.39 22.95
C ASN A 178 47.21 -9.86 22.88
N GLY A 179 46.45 -9.06 23.64
CA GLY A 179 46.40 -7.61 23.45
C GLY A 179 45.91 -7.22 22.05
N ILE A 180 46.27 -6.02 21.60
CA ILE A 180 45.98 -5.53 20.24
C ILE A 180 47.28 -5.40 19.44
N LYS A 181 47.20 -5.62 18.12
CA LYS A 181 48.32 -5.49 17.18
C LYS A 181 48.70 -4.01 17.00
N THR A 182 49.73 -3.55 17.69
CA THR A 182 50.22 -2.15 17.64
C THR A 182 51.17 -1.83 16.48
N LYS A 183 51.50 -2.79 15.60
CA LYS A 183 52.52 -2.62 14.52
C LYS A 183 52.37 -1.30 13.74
N LEU A 184 51.15 -0.95 13.31
CA LEU A 184 50.87 0.27 12.56
C LEU A 184 51.12 1.55 13.38
N VAL A 185 50.74 1.56 14.66
CA VAL A 185 50.99 2.69 15.57
C VAL A 185 52.49 2.89 15.74
N ASN A 186 53.23 1.80 15.96
CA ASN A 186 54.68 1.82 16.11
C ASN A 186 55.36 2.32 14.82
N GLN A 187 54.84 1.97 13.63
CA GLN A 187 55.31 2.49 12.36
C GLN A 187 55.05 4.00 12.25
N LEU A 188 53.84 4.49 12.52
CA LEU A 188 53.51 5.93 12.48
C LEU A 188 54.28 6.76 13.52
N GLY A 189 54.67 6.16 14.65
CA GLY A 189 55.55 6.78 15.64
C GLY A 189 57.02 6.88 15.22
N LEU A 190 57.44 6.12 14.21
CA LEU A 190 58.77 6.21 13.59
C LEU A 190 58.80 7.11 12.35
N THR A 191 57.64 7.49 11.80
CA THR A 191 57.54 8.37 10.62
C THR A 191 57.16 9.79 11.00
N THR A 192 56.05 9.96 11.73
CA THR A 192 55.40 11.27 11.86
C THR A 192 56.11 12.24 12.81
N PRO A 193 56.71 11.83 13.95
CA PRO A 193 57.48 12.77 14.78
C PRO A 193 58.79 13.23 14.12
N PRO A 194 59.65 12.35 13.55
CA PRO A 194 60.85 12.81 12.85
C PRO A 194 60.56 13.69 11.63
N TRP A 195 59.50 13.42 10.86
CA TRP A 195 59.06 14.35 9.81
C TRP A 195 58.79 15.73 10.40
N ASN A 196 57.87 15.84 11.36
CA ASN A 196 57.44 17.13 11.90
C ASN A 196 58.63 17.97 12.38
N THR A 197 59.53 17.39 13.17
CA THR A 197 60.72 18.09 13.70
C THR A 197 61.68 18.56 12.60
N HIS A 198 62.07 17.68 11.68
CA HIS A 198 63.11 18.00 10.70
C HIS A 198 62.58 18.78 9.49
N HIS A 199 61.32 18.57 9.09
CA HIS A 199 60.62 19.44 8.14
C HIS A 199 60.53 20.87 8.70
N GLU A 200 60.14 21.04 9.97
CA GLU A 200 60.09 22.36 10.61
C GLU A 200 61.48 23.02 10.67
N THR A 201 62.55 22.26 10.92
CA THR A 201 63.93 22.77 10.85
C THR A 201 64.25 23.34 9.45
N ILE A 202 63.98 22.60 8.36
CA ILE A 202 64.24 23.07 7.00
C ILE A 202 63.36 24.28 6.62
N MET A 203 62.12 24.34 7.11
CA MET A 203 61.15 25.39 6.74
C MET A 203 61.24 26.66 7.59
N THR A 204 61.76 26.61 8.81
CA THR A 204 61.77 27.75 9.76
C THR A 204 63.17 28.15 10.24
N ASP A 205 64.11 27.21 10.31
CA ASP A 205 65.48 27.43 10.78
C ASP A 205 66.50 26.87 9.77
N ALA A 206 66.29 27.24 8.51
CA ALA A 206 67.03 26.76 7.35
C ALA A 206 68.57 26.86 7.49
N ALA A 207 69.06 27.81 8.29
CA ALA A 207 70.49 27.99 8.55
C ALA A 207 71.13 26.86 9.38
N ASN A 208 70.33 26.19 10.23
CA ASN A 208 70.76 25.09 11.09
C ASN A 208 70.44 23.69 10.53
N ALA A 209 69.82 23.60 9.34
CA ALA A 209 69.57 22.34 8.66
C ALA A 209 70.89 21.68 8.17
N ASP A 210 71.12 20.44 8.61
CA ASP A 210 72.34 19.67 8.38
C ASP A 210 72.08 18.34 7.66
N LEU A 211 73.13 17.54 7.43
CA LEU A 211 73.00 16.20 6.84
C LEU A 211 72.09 15.26 7.67
N SER A 212 72.14 15.33 9.01
CA SER A 212 71.29 14.47 9.85
C SER A 212 69.80 14.82 9.73
N THR A 213 69.47 16.09 9.47
CA THR A 213 68.12 16.57 9.19
C THR A 213 67.56 15.89 7.93
N PHE A 214 68.32 15.84 6.83
CA PHE A 214 67.90 15.15 5.60
C PHE A 214 67.85 13.62 5.77
N ASP A 215 68.82 13.02 6.47
CA ASP A 215 68.81 11.57 6.74
C ASP A 215 67.59 11.13 7.56
N ASN A 216 67.18 11.91 8.58
CA ASN A 216 66.00 11.59 9.38
C ASN A 216 64.69 11.73 8.60
N ILE A 217 64.57 12.74 7.73
CA ILE A 217 63.41 12.86 6.82
C ILE A 217 63.35 11.68 5.85
N LYS A 218 64.47 11.33 5.22
CA LYS A 218 64.58 10.17 4.31
C LYS A 218 64.17 8.88 5.01
N ASN A 219 64.70 8.60 6.20
CA ASN A 219 64.36 7.41 6.98
C ASN A 219 62.85 7.38 7.33
N ALA A 220 62.28 8.51 7.72
CA ALA A 220 60.85 8.63 8.01
C ALA A 220 59.98 8.36 6.76
N LEU A 221 60.35 8.90 5.59
CA LEU A 221 59.62 8.67 4.34
C LEU A 221 59.79 7.24 3.81
N GLU A 222 60.96 6.62 3.97
CA GLU A 222 61.18 5.21 3.60
C GLU A 222 60.31 4.26 4.46
N ILE A 223 60.20 4.53 5.77
CA ILE A 223 59.30 3.79 6.67
C ILE A 223 57.82 4.09 6.32
N LEU A 224 57.45 5.33 5.95
CA LEU A 224 56.09 5.68 5.54
C LEU A 224 55.69 4.97 4.24
N LYS A 225 56.55 5.00 3.21
CA LYS A 225 56.33 4.28 1.94
C LYS A 225 56.18 2.78 2.16
N LYS A 226 57.03 2.18 3.01
CA LYS A 226 56.86 0.77 3.42
C LYS A 226 55.54 0.54 4.14
N THR A 227 55.09 1.49 4.96
CA THR A 227 53.81 1.39 5.69
C THR A 227 52.61 1.48 4.74
N ILE A 228 52.65 2.33 3.71
CA ILE A 228 51.62 2.43 2.66
C ILE A 228 51.49 1.11 1.87
N ASN A 229 52.63 0.49 1.57
CA ASN A 229 52.72 -0.77 0.82
C ASN A 229 52.36 -2.01 1.67
N ASP A 230 52.69 -2.02 2.96
CA ASP A 230 52.30 -3.07 3.92
C ASP A 230 50.78 -3.01 4.29
N PHE A 231 50.04 -1.99 3.85
CA PHE A 231 48.71 -1.66 4.39
C PHE A 231 47.58 -1.79 3.35
N ASP A 232 47.02 -2.99 3.25
CA ASP A 232 45.78 -3.27 2.49
C ASP A 232 44.50 -3.00 3.30
N LYS A 233 44.53 -3.19 4.63
CA LYS A 233 43.34 -3.08 5.51
C LYS A 233 43.71 -2.60 6.92
N PRO A 234 42.86 -1.75 7.56
CA PRO A 234 43.01 -1.39 8.96
C PRO A 234 42.80 -2.61 9.90
N VAL A 235 43.78 -2.89 10.76
CA VAL A 235 43.74 -3.98 11.75
C VAL A 235 44.30 -3.51 13.11
N LEU A 236 43.58 -2.58 13.75
CA LEU A 236 43.82 -2.10 15.12
C LEU A 236 42.56 -2.17 16.02
N TYR A 237 41.41 -2.56 15.47
CA TYR A 237 40.17 -2.76 16.22
C TYR A 237 40.03 -4.21 16.70
N TRP A 238 39.41 -4.40 17.87
CA TRP A 238 39.06 -5.73 18.37
C TRP A 238 37.93 -6.36 17.56
N LYS A 239 37.90 -7.69 17.51
CA LYS A 239 36.80 -8.45 16.92
C LYS A 239 36.24 -9.42 17.96
N PHE A 240 35.08 -9.03 18.48
CA PHE A 240 34.23 -9.87 19.31
C PHE A 240 33.59 -10.98 18.44
N ASP A 241 33.49 -12.19 18.98
CA ASP A 241 32.96 -13.35 18.24
C ASP A 241 31.45 -13.58 18.48
N LYS A 242 30.89 -13.00 19.55
CA LYS A 242 29.50 -13.23 20.01
C LYS A 242 28.74 -12.03 20.62
N PHE A 243 29.42 -10.93 20.92
CA PHE A 243 28.83 -9.73 21.54
C PHE A 243 29.24 -8.48 20.77
N ASN A 244 28.63 -7.33 21.05
CA ASN A 244 29.05 -6.05 20.46
C ASN A 244 30.14 -5.35 21.28
N SER A 245 30.20 -5.64 22.59
CA SER A 245 31.17 -5.10 23.54
C SER A 245 31.33 -6.05 24.75
N PHE A 246 32.28 -5.79 25.64
CA PHE A 246 32.40 -6.56 26.89
C PHE A 246 31.27 -6.25 27.88
N ALA A 247 30.82 -5.00 27.98
CA ALA A 247 29.63 -4.63 28.76
C ALA A 247 28.35 -5.30 28.22
N ASP A 248 28.21 -5.45 26.90
CA ASP A 248 27.15 -6.24 26.25
C ASP A 248 27.23 -7.73 26.66
N GLY A 249 28.44 -8.28 26.74
CA GLY A 249 28.70 -9.65 27.23
C GLY A 249 28.18 -9.93 28.65
N VAL A 250 28.08 -8.91 29.52
CA VAL A 250 27.48 -9.01 30.88
C VAL A 250 26.11 -8.31 31.00
N SER A 251 25.45 -8.04 29.88
CA SER A 251 24.14 -7.37 29.81
C SER A 251 23.03 -8.06 30.64
N PRO A 252 22.90 -9.41 30.67
CA PRO A 252 21.88 -10.07 31.50
C PRO A 252 22.07 -9.82 33.00
N ILE A 253 23.31 -9.88 33.51
CA ILE A 253 23.62 -9.58 34.92
C ILE A 253 23.43 -8.09 35.22
N SER A 254 23.80 -7.20 34.28
CA SER A 254 23.58 -5.75 34.42
C SER A 254 22.10 -5.40 34.59
N LYS A 255 21.25 -5.95 33.71
CA LYS A 255 19.79 -5.77 33.77
C LYS A 255 19.17 -6.40 35.01
N ALA A 256 19.66 -7.56 35.44
CA ALA A 256 19.23 -8.19 36.68
C ALA A 256 19.58 -7.35 37.91
N ALA A 257 20.79 -6.78 37.98
CA ALA A 257 21.20 -5.86 39.04
C ALA A 257 20.30 -4.61 39.10
N GLU A 258 19.99 -4.03 37.95
CA GLU A 258 19.09 -2.87 37.81
C GLU A 258 17.64 -3.24 38.21
N GLY A 259 17.19 -4.46 37.89
CA GLY A 259 15.93 -5.02 38.35
C GLY A 259 15.87 -5.25 39.87
N VAL A 260 16.91 -5.83 40.48
CA VAL A 260 17.00 -6.03 41.93
C VAL A 260 16.99 -4.70 42.68
N LYS A 261 17.74 -3.71 42.20
CA LYS A 261 17.73 -2.35 42.74
C LYS A 261 16.34 -1.71 42.66
N PHE A 262 15.61 -1.94 41.56
CA PHE A 262 14.23 -1.46 41.41
C PHE A 262 13.26 -2.18 42.37
N VAL A 263 13.38 -3.49 42.56
CA VAL A 263 12.56 -4.27 43.51
C VAL A 263 12.78 -3.78 44.94
N LYS A 264 14.03 -3.64 45.40
CA LYS A 264 14.34 -3.11 46.73
C LYS A 264 13.74 -1.72 46.96
N ASN A 265 13.83 -0.83 45.96
CA ASN A 265 13.33 0.53 46.05
C ASN A 265 11.79 0.65 46.05
N ASN A 266 11.06 -0.36 45.57
CA ASN A 266 9.60 -0.33 45.41
C ASN A 266 8.91 -1.51 46.14
N ASN A 267 9.51 -2.09 47.18
CA ASN A 267 9.12 -3.43 47.65
C ASN A 267 7.64 -3.53 48.10
N TYR A 268 7.06 -2.46 48.66
CA TYR A 268 5.65 -2.44 49.05
C TYR A 268 4.68 -2.15 47.89
N ASP A 269 5.20 -1.68 46.75
CA ASP A 269 4.41 -1.28 45.58
C ASP A 269 4.41 -2.31 44.44
N LEU A 270 5.06 -3.46 44.65
CA LEU A 270 5.17 -4.57 43.68
C LEU A 270 4.38 -5.81 44.14
N GLU A 271 3.51 -5.64 45.13
CA GLU A 271 2.68 -6.70 45.71
C GLU A 271 1.25 -6.62 45.17
N ILE A 272 0.77 -7.76 44.66
CA ILE A 272 -0.65 -7.99 44.36
C ILE A 272 -1.13 -9.02 45.38
N THR A 273 -2.10 -8.64 46.22
CA THR A 273 -2.71 -9.55 47.18
C THR A 273 -3.92 -10.26 46.57
N LYS A 274 -4.40 -11.32 47.23
CA LYS A 274 -5.64 -12.00 46.85
C LYS A 274 -6.91 -11.11 46.93
N ASN A 275 -6.86 -10.03 47.73
CA ASN A 275 -7.91 -9.03 47.70
C ASN A 275 -7.87 -8.23 46.38
N ASP A 276 -6.68 -7.84 45.93
CA ASP A 276 -6.46 -7.08 44.71
C ASP A 276 -6.83 -7.89 43.45
N GLU A 277 -6.48 -9.19 43.41
CA GLU A 277 -6.99 -10.16 42.43
C GLU A 277 -8.52 -10.08 42.30
N THR A 278 -9.21 -10.17 43.45
CA THR A 278 -10.67 -10.25 43.53
C THR A 278 -11.32 -8.91 43.14
N THR A 279 -10.79 -7.80 43.65
CA THR A 279 -11.22 -6.44 43.33
C THR A 279 -11.08 -6.15 41.83
N TYR A 280 -9.91 -6.41 41.25
CA TYR A 280 -9.66 -6.08 39.85
C TYR A 280 -10.42 -7.01 38.90
N SER A 281 -10.55 -8.31 39.23
CA SER A 281 -11.38 -9.23 38.45
C SER A 281 -12.85 -8.81 38.45
N SER A 282 -13.40 -8.40 39.61
CA SER A 282 -14.79 -7.92 39.72
C SER A 282 -15.04 -6.65 38.89
N PHE A 283 -14.08 -5.73 38.88
CA PHE A 283 -14.11 -4.53 38.03
C PHE A 283 -14.09 -4.90 36.54
N LEU A 284 -13.18 -5.79 36.13
CA LEU A 284 -13.12 -6.30 34.76
C LEU A 284 -14.42 -7.01 34.35
N ASP A 285 -15.03 -7.79 35.24
CA ASP A 285 -16.32 -8.45 35.00
C ASP A 285 -17.43 -7.42 34.73
N GLU A 286 -17.56 -6.37 35.54
CA GLU A 286 -18.57 -5.33 35.32
C GLU A 286 -18.39 -4.63 33.96
N THR A 287 -17.17 -4.23 33.61
CA THR A 287 -16.92 -3.59 32.32
C THR A 287 -17.10 -4.56 31.15
N SER A 288 -16.70 -5.83 31.30
CA SER A 288 -16.86 -6.85 30.25
C SER A 288 -18.32 -7.13 29.91
N SER A 289 -19.21 -7.06 30.90
CA SER A 289 -20.65 -7.34 30.73
C SER A 289 -21.33 -6.43 29.70
N LYS A 290 -20.72 -5.26 29.43
CA LYS A 290 -21.20 -4.23 28.50
C LYS A 290 -20.71 -4.47 27.06
N ILE A 291 -19.68 -5.29 26.83
CA ILE A 291 -19.06 -5.47 25.50
C ILE A 291 -19.80 -6.46 24.56
N PRO A 292 -20.54 -7.49 25.02
CA PRO A 292 -21.29 -8.39 24.12
C PRO A 292 -22.23 -7.70 23.12
N SER A 293 -22.84 -6.55 23.47
CA SER A 293 -23.67 -5.77 22.53
C SER A 293 -22.87 -5.20 21.36
N ILE A 294 -21.62 -4.79 21.61
CA ILE A 294 -20.67 -4.31 20.61
C ILE A 294 -20.31 -5.45 19.64
N ILE A 295 -20.11 -6.66 20.16
CA ILE A 295 -19.73 -7.83 19.34
C ILE A 295 -20.91 -8.34 18.50
N GLN A 296 -22.13 -8.32 19.04
CA GLN A 296 -23.33 -8.85 18.36
C GLN A 296 -23.67 -8.13 17.05
N VAL A 297 -23.30 -6.86 16.88
CA VAL A 297 -23.64 -6.07 15.68
C VAL A 297 -22.57 -6.08 14.58
N ASP A 298 -21.39 -6.68 14.79
CA ASP A 298 -20.35 -6.78 13.75
C ASP A 298 -20.90 -7.37 12.42
N PRO A 299 -21.70 -8.46 12.40
CA PRO A 299 -22.26 -8.98 11.15
C PRO A 299 -23.06 -7.96 10.34
N HIS A 300 -23.74 -7.01 10.99
CA HIS A 300 -24.43 -5.91 10.33
C HIS A 300 -23.45 -4.88 9.77
N LEU A 301 -22.43 -4.49 10.55
CA LEU A 301 -21.39 -3.55 10.11
C LEU A 301 -20.56 -4.13 8.94
N GLN A 302 -20.21 -5.42 8.96
CA GLN A 302 -19.55 -6.10 7.84
C GLN A 302 -20.46 -6.19 6.59
N THR A 303 -21.78 -6.29 6.77
CA THR A 303 -22.74 -6.24 5.66
C THR A 303 -22.78 -4.84 5.03
N ILE A 304 -22.80 -3.79 5.85
CA ILE A 304 -22.69 -2.39 5.40
C ILE A 304 -21.35 -2.16 4.67
N ARG A 305 -20.23 -2.67 5.21
CA ARG A 305 -18.91 -2.56 4.56
C ARG A 305 -18.87 -3.22 3.18
N LYS A 306 -19.41 -4.45 3.05
CA LYS A 306 -19.51 -5.17 1.77
C LYS A 306 -20.33 -4.39 0.74
N LEU A 307 -21.42 -3.76 1.17
CA LEU A 307 -22.25 -2.90 0.33
C LEU A 307 -21.46 -1.67 -0.15
N ILE A 308 -20.77 -0.96 0.75
CA ILE A 308 -19.94 0.21 0.42
C ILE A 308 -18.84 -0.15 -0.58
N VAL A 309 -18.06 -1.20 -0.32
CA VAL A 309 -16.97 -1.65 -1.22
C VAL A 309 -17.51 -2.02 -2.61
N SER A 310 -18.68 -2.67 -2.69
CA SER A 310 -19.34 -2.99 -3.96
C SER A 310 -19.81 -1.74 -4.70
N LYS A 311 -20.36 -0.76 -3.98
CA LYS A 311 -20.85 0.53 -4.49
C LYS A 311 -19.74 1.51 -4.85
N GLU A 312 -18.55 1.46 -4.23
CA GLU A 312 -17.38 2.21 -4.67
C GLU A 312 -16.78 1.61 -5.94
N THR A 313 -16.54 0.29 -5.94
CA THR A 313 -15.80 -0.38 -7.01
C THR A 313 -16.65 -0.48 -8.29
N LYS A 314 -17.98 -0.65 -8.16
CA LYS A 314 -18.95 -0.84 -9.26
C LYS A 314 -18.44 -1.83 -10.33
N SER A 315 -17.74 -2.88 -9.89
CA SER A 315 -16.79 -3.63 -10.73
C SER A 315 -17.39 -4.20 -12.02
N ARG A 316 -16.63 -4.10 -13.11
CA ARG A 316 -16.93 -4.73 -14.39
C ARG A 316 -16.40 -6.16 -14.50
N GLN A 317 -15.67 -6.64 -13.49
CA GLN A 317 -15.23 -8.03 -13.44
C GLN A 317 -16.30 -8.96 -12.85
N ARG A 318 -17.29 -8.41 -12.12
CA ARG A 318 -18.36 -9.15 -11.43
C ARG A 318 -19.10 -10.14 -12.35
N THR A 319 -19.42 -11.30 -11.80
CA THR A 319 -20.30 -12.28 -12.47
C THR A 319 -21.72 -11.76 -12.50
N LEU A 320 -22.35 -11.82 -13.68
CA LEU A 320 -23.78 -11.56 -13.86
C LEU A 320 -24.49 -12.88 -14.19
N LYS A 321 -25.75 -13.00 -13.79
CA LYS A 321 -26.64 -14.14 -14.01
C LYS A 321 -27.91 -13.75 -14.76
N HIS A 322 -28.42 -12.55 -14.51
CA HIS A 322 -29.68 -12.06 -15.07
C HIS A 322 -29.50 -10.77 -15.88
N THR A 323 -28.57 -9.91 -15.51
CA THR A 323 -28.36 -8.58 -16.12
C THR A 323 -27.27 -8.54 -17.20
N HIS A 324 -27.03 -9.64 -17.92
CA HIS A 324 -25.95 -9.75 -18.91
C HIS A 324 -25.91 -8.63 -19.98
N GLY A 325 -27.06 -8.03 -20.33
CA GLY A 325 -27.14 -6.91 -21.26
C GLY A 325 -27.13 -5.52 -20.59
N LEU A 326 -27.10 -5.45 -19.25
CA LEU A 326 -27.19 -4.24 -18.45
C LEU A 326 -25.95 -4.05 -17.53
N PRO A 327 -24.70 -4.06 -18.05
CA PRO A 327 -23.50 -4.03 -17.22
C PRO A 327 -23.37 -2.77 -16.33
N ARG A 328 -24.00 -1.65 -16.71
CA ARG A 328 -24.11 -0.41 -15.90
C ARG A 328 -25.33 -0.38 -14.97
N GLY A 329 -26.02 -1.52 -14.76
CA GLY A 329 -27.15 -1.62 -13.84
C GLY A 329 -28.32 -0.73 -14.24
N VAL A 330 -28.85 0.07 -13.30
CA VAL A 330 -29.98 0.98 -13.53
C VAL A 330 -29.79 1.93 -14.72
N VAL A 331 -28.56 2.33 -15.04
CA VAL A 331 -28.29 3.23 -16.19
C VAL A 331 -28.58 2.53 -17.52
N ASP A 332 -28.17 1.28 -17.68
CA ASP A 332 -28.52 0.51 -18.89
C ASP A 332 -30.01 0.11 -18.87
N TRP A 333 -30.62 -0.13 -17.71
CA TRP A 333 -32.07 -0.38 -17.59
C TRP A 333 -32.89 0.81 -18.10
N LYS A 334 -32.50 2.03 -17.71
CA LYS A 334 -33.07 3.29 -18.20
C LYS A 334 -32.91 3.44 -19.71
N GLU A 335 -31.71 3.22 -20.24
CA GLU A 335 -31.46 3.31 -21.69
C GLU A 335 -32.28 2.28 -22.49
N ALA A 336 -32.49 1.07 -21.98
CA ALA A 336 -33.29 0.03 -22.65
C ALA A 336 -34.72 0.48 -23.00
N VAL A 337 -35.34 1.32 -22.16
CA VAL A 337 -36.70 1.87 -22.37
C VAL A 337 -36.72 2.92 -23.49
N TYR A 338 -35.61 3.63 -23.72
CA TYR A 338 -35.48 4.58 -24.82
C TYR A 338 -35.04 3.91 -26.13
N ASP A 339 -34.19 2.88 -26.06
CA ASP A 339 -33.64 2.18 -27.23
C ASP A 339 -34.72 1.54 -28.12
N VAL A 340 -35.81 1.02 -27.53
CA VAL A 340 -36.99 0.53 -28.28
C VAL A 340 -37.73 1.62 -29.08
N GLY A 341 -37.35 2.89 -28.91
CA GLY A 341 -37.79 4.03 -29.72
C GLY A 341 -36.78 4.49 -30.78
N ASP A 342 -35.57 3.92 -30.83
CA ASP A 342 -34.48 4.41 -31.69
C ASP A 342 -34.78 4.16 -33.20
N PRO A 343 -34.51 5.13 -34.10
CA PRO A 343 -34.80 4.99 -35.53
C PRO A 343 -34.10 3.83 -36.25
N TRP A 344 -32.93 3.38 -35.79
CA TRP A 344 -32.27 2.18 -36.30
C TRP A 344 -32.96 0.91 -35.78
N ILE A 345 -33.31 0.87 -34.48
CA ILE A 345 -34.08 -0.24 -33.89
C ILE A 345 -35.44 -0.42 -34.59
N ARG A 346 -36.08 0.67 -35.04
CA ARG A 346 -37.33 0.59 -35.83
C ARG A 346 -37.20 0.05 -37.26
N ARG A 347 -35.98 -0.16 -37.76
CA ARG A 347 -35.75 -0.98 -38.97
C ARG A 347 -35.79 -2.49 -38.69
N ILE A 348 -35.64 -2.90 -37.43
CA ILE A 348 -35.65 -4.30 -36.97
C ILE A 348 -37.02 -4.65 -36.37
N VAL A 349 -37.51 -3.81 -35.45
CA VAL A 349 -38.80 -3.97 -34.76
C VAL A 349 -39.81 -3.00 -35.36
N THR A 350 -40.57 -3.47 -36.35
CA THR A 350 -41.46 -2.64 -37.18
C THR A 350 -42.83 -2.38 -36.52
N THR A 351 -42.92 -2.45 -35.19
CA THR A 351 -44.16 -2.30 -34.40
C THR A 351 -43.89 -1.57 -33.08
N ASP A 352 -44.86 -0.78 -32.62
CA ASP A 352 -44.80 -0.12 -31.31
C ASP A 352 -45.01 -1.05 -30.12
N ALA A 353 -45.46 -2.29 -30.35
CA ALA A 353 -45.78 -3.26 -29.30
C ALA A 353 -44.65 -3.45 -28.28
N LEU A 354 -43.39 -3.54 -28.74
CA LEU A 354 -42.24 -3.71 -27.85
C LEU A 354 -42.00 -2.46 -26.97
N LYS A 355 -42.24 -1.26 -27.51
CA LYS A 355 -42.18 0.01 -26.75
C LYS A 355 -43.29 0.10 -25.71
N VAL A 356 -44.50 -0.40 -26.03
CA VAL A 356 -45.61 -0.48 -25.07
C VAL A 356 -45.30 -1.43 -23.91
N ALA A 357 -44.69 -2.60 -24.19
CA ALA A 357 -44.24 -3.53 -23.16
C ALA A 357 -43.13 -2.92 -22.27
N PHE A 358 -42.10 -2.33 -22.87
CA PHE A 358 -40.96 -1.73 -22.15
C PHE A 358 -41.36 -0.50 -21.32
N LYS A 359 -42.45 0.20 -21.66
CA LYS A 359 -42.98 1.30 -20.85
C LYS A 359 -43.27 0.87 -19.40
N LYS A 360 -43.56 -0.40 -19.14
CA LYS A 360 -43.79 -0.92 -17.79
C LYS A 360 -42.54 -0.96 -16.91
N LEU A 361 -41.36 -0.71 -17.46
CA LEU A 361 -40.10 -0.64 -16.73
C LEU A 361 -39.78 0.79 -16.21
N GLU A 362 -40.56 1.81 -16.58
CA GLU A 362 -40.38 3.22 -16.18
C GLU A 362 -40.56 3.44 -14.66
N GLU A 363 -41.56 2.81 -14.03
CA GLU A 363 -41.82 2.96 -12.58
C GLU A 363 -40.70 2.32 -11.74
N LEU A 364 -40.21 1.15 -12.15
CA LEU A 364 -39.01 0.51 -11.58
C LEU A 364 -37.74 1.34 -11.77
N GLU A 365 -37.54 1.94 -12.94
CA GLU A 365 -36.37 2.79 -13.20
C GLU A 365 -36.28 3.93 -12.19
N THR A 366 -37.41 4.57 -11.87
CA THR A 366 -37.45 5.67 -10.89
C THR A 366 -37.19 5.18 -9.46
N LEU A 367 -37.77 4.05 -9.04
CA LEU A 367 -37.58 3.47 -7.70
C LEU A 367 -36.14 2.96 -7.48
N LEU A 368 -35.57 2.29 -8.48
CA LEU A 368 -34.19 1.80 -8.46
C LEU A 368 -33.20 2.97 -8.52
N SER A 369 -33.41 3.97 -9.38
CA SER A 369 -32.58 5.18 -9.44
C SER A 369 -32.57 5.94 -8.11
N LYS A 370 -33.71 6.03 -7.41
CA LYS A 370 -33.76 6.64 -6.07
C LYS A 370 -32.88 5.88 -5.07
N SER A 371 -32.98 4.55 -5.07
CA SER A 371 -32.19 3.66 -4.20
C SER A 371 -30.69 3.71 -4.53
N ASP A 372 -30.34 3.77 -5.82
CA ASP A 372 -28.94 3.80 -6.27
C ASP A 372 -28.23 5.10 -5.86
N ASN A 373 -28.90 6.25 -6.06
CA ASN A 373 -28.39 7.58 -5.71
C ASN A 373 -28.23 7.80 -4.20
N SER A 374 -29.18 7.32 -3.38
CA SER A 374 -29.08 7.40 -1.90
C SER A 374 -27.88 6.63 -1.34
N LEU A 375 -27.37 5.64 -2.08
CA LEU A 375 -26.20 4.83 -1.71
C LEU A 375 -24.91 5.21 -2.46
N ASP A 376 -24.82 6.40 -3.06
CA ASP A 376 -23.55 6.88 -3.61
C ASP A 376 -22.67 7.44 -2.47
N PHE A 377 -21.57 6.74 -2.17
CA PHE A 377 -20.74 7.00 -0.99
C PHE A 377 -19.58 7.95 -1.28
N LYS A 378 -19.34 8.90 -0.38
CA LYS A 378 -18.20 9.83 -0.43
C LYS A 378 -16.99 9.19 0.26
N LYS A 379 -15.77 9.54 -0.18
CA LYS A 379 -14.52 9.06 0.43
C LYS A 379 -14.46 9.24 1.96
N GLN A 380 -15.02 10.34 2.49
CA GLN A 380 -15.12 10.60 3.93
C GLN A 380 -16.04 9.62 4.65
N GLU A 381 -17.18 9.28 4.05
CA GLU A 381 -18.15 8.31 4.59
C GLU A 381 -17.51 6.89 4.65
N VAL A 382 -16.75 6.51 3.62
CA VAL A 382 -15.98 5.26 3.58
C VAL A 382 -14.96 5.22 4.72
N THR A 383 -14.16 6.28 4.88
CA THR A 383 -13.15 6.39 5.94
C THR A 383 -13.79 6.40 7.34
N ALA A 384 -14.97 7.00 7.51
CA ALA A 384 -15.71 6.97 8.76
C ALA A 384 -16.20 5.55 9.10
N MET A 385 -16.68 4.78 8.12
CA MET A 385 -17.07 3.38 8.33
C MET A 385 -15.89 2.48 8.69
N ASP A 386 -14.73 2.64 8.04
CA ASP A 386 -13.52 1.89 8.39
C ASP A 386 -12.98 2.28 9.79
N GLY A 387 -13.06 3.56 10.17
CA GLY A 387 -12.74 4.03 11.52
C GLY A 387 -13.68 3.45 12.58
N LEU A 388 -14.99 3.45 12.32
CA LEU A 388 -16.00 2.80 13.16
C LEU A 388 -15.64 1.34 13.41
N LEU A 389 -15.39 0.57 12.34
CA LEU A 389 -14.98 -0.84 12.41
C LEU A 389 -13.69 -1.04 13.20
N GLN A 390 -12.71 -0.14 13.09
CA GLN A 390 -11.48 -0.20 13.90
C GLN A 390 -11.74 -0.02 15.40
N HIS A 391 -12.70 0.83 15.78
CA HIS A 391 -13.09 1.00 17.18
C HIS A 391 -13.88 -0.20 17.73
N PHE A 392 -14.79 -0.78 16.94
CA PHE A 392 -15.44 -2.06 17.24
C PHE A 392 -14.44 -3.20 17.44
N ALA A 393 -13.46 -3.33 16.53
CA ALA A 393 -12.40 -4.34 16.63
C ALA A 393 -11.51 -4.14 17.88
N SER A 394 -11.19 -2.89 18.23
CA SER A 394 -10.41 -2.57 19.43
C SER A 394 -11.13 -3.01 20.72
N ALA A 395 -12.43 -2.74 20.85
CA ALA A 395 -13.22 -3.18 22.00
C ALA A 395 -13.37 -4.71 22.07
N SER A 396 -13.57 -5.36 20.91
CA SER A 396 -13.63 -6.82 20.78
C SER A 396 -12.31 -7.50 21.21
N ASN A 397 -11.15 -6.89 20.91
CA ASN A 397 -9.86 -7.42 21.34
C ASN A 397 -9.67 -7.37 22.86
N ILE A 398 -10.13 -6.31 23.53
CA ILE A 398 -10.11 -6.24 25.01
C ILE A 398 -10.98 -7.36 25.60
N PHE A 399 -12.22 -7.53 25.13
CA PHE A 399 -13.11 -8.59 25.62
C PHE A 399 -12.50 -9.99 25.41
N THR A 400 -11.95 -10.25 24.23
CA THR A 400 -11.29 -11.53 23.89
C THR A 400 -10.06 -11.82 24.76
N ASN A 401 -9.41 -10.80 25.32
CA ASN A 401 -8.21 -10.93 26.14
C ASN A 401 -8.43 -10.67 27.64
N ILE A 402 -9.65 -10.38 28.10
CA ILE A 402 -9.86 -9.95 29.49
C ILE A 402 -9.52 -11.05 30.51
N GLU A 403 -9.76 -12.32 30.17
CA GLU A 403 -9.34 -13.47 30.97
C GLU A 403 -7.81 -13.63 31.02
N ASN A 404 -7.07 -13.20 29.98
CA ASN A 404 -5.60 -13.16 30.02
C ASN A 404 -5.11 -12.14 31.05
N VAL A 405 -5.87 -11.06 31.31
CA VAL A 405 -5.57 -10.11 32.39
C VAL A 405 -5.90 -10.73 33.75
N LYS A 406 -7.12 -11.24 33.95
CA LYS A 406 -7.53 -11.86 35.23
C LYS A 406 -6.57 -12.96 35.68
N SER A 407 -6.36 -13.99 34.85
CA SER A 407 -5.45 -15.09 35.18
C SER A 407 -3.97 -14.68 35.15
N GLY A 408 -3.62 -13.58 34.47
CA GLY A 408 -2.27 -13.01 34.55
C GLY A 408 -1.99 -12.36 35.91
N ILE A 409 -2.97 -11.64 36.47
CA ILE A 409 -2.89 -11.06 37.83
C ILE A 409 -2.78 -12.18 38.87
N GLU A 410 -3.58 -13.24 38.73
CA GLU A 410 -3.51 -14.44 39.57
C GLU A 410 -2.13 -15.15 39.50
N ARG A 411 -1.47 -15.15 38.34
CA ARG A 411 -0.11 -15.70 38.20
C ARG A 411 0.96 -14.75 38.74
N ILE A 412 0.77 -13.44 38.62
CA ILE A 412 1.68 -12.42 39.16
C ILE A 412 1.70 -12.42 40.70
N SER A 413 0.55 -12.57 41.37
CA SER A 413 0.52 -12.68 42.85
C SER A 413 1.26 -13.92 43.37
N GLN A 414 1.31 -14.98 42.56
CA GLN A 414 2.07 -16.21 42.83
C GLN A 414 3.58 -16.08 42.55
N CYS A 415 4.03 -15.02 41.87
CA CYS A 415 5.45 -14.76 41.62
C CYS A 415 6.18 -14.34 42.91
N LYS A 416 6.72 -15.32 43.64
CA LYS A 416 7.46 -15.10 44.89
C LYS A 416 8.68 -14.19 44.67
N ARG A 417 8.71 -13.07 45.39
CA ARG A 417 9.88 -12.18 45.52
C ARG A 417 10.96 -12.80 46.41
N SER A 418 12.15 -12.22 46.40
CA SER A 418 13.23 -12.56 47.33
C SER A 418 13.62 -11.34 48.17
N ASP A 419 13.69 -11.54 49.48
CA ASP A 419 14.20 -10.57 50.45
C ASP A 419 15.71 -10.68 50.67
N LYS A 420 16.42 -11.50 49.87
CA LYS A 420 17.87 -11.66 49.99
C LYS A 420 18.57 -10.36 49.63
N ASP A 421 19.29 -9.78 50.58
CA ASP A 421 20.18 -8.66 50.26
C ASP A 421 21.36 -9.13 49.39
N VAL A 422 21.68 -8.31 48.40
CA VAL A 422 22.63 -8.59 47.32
C VAL A 422 23.43 -7.30 47.07
N ASP A 423 24.74 -7.37 47.32
CA ASP A 423 25.69 -6.28 47.14
C ASP A 423 26.21 -6.22 45.69
N SER A 424 25.93 -5.13 44.97
CA SER A 424 26.41 -4.92 43.60
C SER A 424 27.81 -4.32 43.51
N THR A 425 28.41 -3.85 44.62
CA THR A 425 29.62 -2.99 44.61
C THR A 425 30.77 -3.57 43.80
N LYS A 426 31.04 -4.88 43.92
CA LYS A 426 32.10 -5.57 43.17
C LYS A 426 31.76 -5.74 41.68
N PHE A 427 30.48 -5.96 41.36
CA PHE A 427 30.02 -6.07 39.99
C PHE A 427 29.96 -4.70 39.29
N ASP A 428 29.58 -3.64 40.00
CA ASP A 428 29.62 -2.27 39.47
C ASP A 428 31.06 -1.81 39.18
N ALA A 429 32.01 -2.15 40.05
CA ALA A 429 33.44 -1.92 39.80
C ALA A 429 33.96 -2.71 38.58
N LEU A 430 33.52 -3.96 38.39
CA LEU A 430 33.80 -4.75 37.20
C LEU A 430 33.21 -4.10 35.95
N LYS A 431 31.91 -3.73 35.98
CA LYS A 431 31.17 -3.08 34.87
C LYS A 431 31.86 -1.78 34.44
N GLN A 432 32.36 -0.96 35.37
CA GLN A 432 33.14 0.24 35.05
C GLN A 432 34.43 -0.08 34.28
N LYS A 433 35.16 -1.13 34.65
CA LYS A 433 36.37 -1.57 33.93
C LYS A 433 36.04 -2.06 32.51
N LEU A 434 34.95 -2.80 32.34
CA LEU A 434 34.48 -3.24 31.01
C LEU A 434 34.16 -2.05 30.12
N THR A 435 33.40 -1.07 30.62
CA THR A 435 33.10 0.17 29.88
C THR A 435 34.37 0.97 29.54
N GLY A 436 35.37 0.98 30.43
CA GLY A 436 36.67 1.60 30.18
C GLY A 436 37.48 0.92 29.07
N ILE A 437 37.41 -0.42 28.98
CA ILE A 437 37.99 -1.20 27.87
C ILE A 437 37.21 -0.93 26.59
N ASP A 438 35.88 -1.03 26.60
CA ASP A 438 35.01 -0.83 25.44
C ASP A 438 35.18 0.58 24.83
N GLY A 439 35.27 1.63 25.66
CA GLY A 439 35.49 3.00 25.20
C GLY A 439 36.85 3.19 24.51
N LYS A 440 37.92 2.56 25.02
CA LYS A 440 39.23 2.51 24.35
C LYS A 440 39.14 1.73 23.03
N LEU A 441 38.42 0.61 22.99
CA LEU A 441 38.27 -0.20 21.78
C LEU A 441 37.54 0.53 20.65
N GLU A 442 36.45 1.23 20.98
CA GLU A 442 35.70 2.00 19.99
C GLU A 442 36.49 3.22 19.52
N GLY A 443 37.17 3.95 20.41
CA GLY A 443 38.06 5.04 20.02
C GLY A 443 39.20 4.59 19.08
N LEU A 444 39.81 3.43 19.35
CA LEU A 444 40.81 2.83 18.47
C LEU A 444 40.22 2.47 17.10
N LYS A 445 38.98 1.96 17.06
CA LYS A 445 38.24 1.64 15.83
C LYS A 445 37.93 2.89 15.01
N GLU A 446 37.43 3.95 15.64
CA GLU A 446 37.14 5.22 14.99
C GLU A 446 38.39 5.89 14.41
N GLU A 447 39.45 6.05 15.19
CA GLU A 447 40.68 6.72 14.73
C GLU A 447 41.45 5.87 13.71
N THR A 448 41.47 4.53 13.84
CA THR A 448 42.07 3.66 12.81
C THR A 448 41.33 3.74 11.47
N ALA A 449 40.00 3.90 11.47
CA ALA A 449 39.23 4.03 10.22
C ALA A 449 39.66 5.25 9.38
N LYS A 450 40.18 6.30 10.04
CA LYS A 450 40.66 7.55 9.40
C LYS A 450 42.03 7.39 8.73
N LEU A 451 42.79 6.33 9.05
CA LEU A 451 44.11 6.07 8.45
C LEU A 451 44.05 5.56 7.01
N LEU A 452 43.02 4.80 6.63
CA LEU A 452 42.97 4.19 5.29
C LEU A 452 42.82 5.22 4.15
N PRO A 453 41.97 6.27 4.25
CA PRO A 453 41.95 7.33 3.26
C PRO A 453 43.30 8.04 3.11
N LEU A 454 43.93 8.44 4.23
CA LEU A 454 45.21 9.17 4.22
C LEU A 454 46.37 8.35 3.66
N LEU A 455 46.45 7.06 4.01
CA LEU A 455 47.47 6.14 3.47
C LEU A 455 47.22 5.72 2.02
N LYS A 456 46.10 6.14 1.41
CA LYS A 456 45.76 5.93 -0.01
C LYS A 456 45.46 7.25 -0.75
N THR A 457 45.93 8.38 -0.23
CA THR A 457 45.94 9.67 -0.96
C THR A 457 46.69 9.51 -2.30
N GLU A 458 46.08 10.00 -3.38
CA GLU A 458 46.63 9.88 -4.73
C GLU A 458 47.99 10.61 -4.85
N GLY A 459 48.98 9.95 -5.45
CA GLY A 459 50.33 10.50 -5.60
C GLY A 459 51.19 10.51 -4.33
N LEU A 460 50.71 9.99 -3.18
CA LEU A 460 51.44 10.07 -1.90
C LEU A 460 52.78 9.30 -1.91
N VAL A 461 52.84 8.17 -2.62
CA VAL A 461 54.07 7.37 -2.74
C VAL A 461 55.11 8.16 -3.55
N GLU A 462 54.68 8.75 -4.65
CA GLU A 462 55.44 9.57 -5.57
C GLU A 462 55.93 10.87 -4.89
N MET A 463 55.12 11.46 -4.00
CA MET A 463 55.54 12.56 -3.12
C MET A 463 56.65 12.14 -2.15
N CYS A 464 56.49 10.98 -1.50
CA CYS A 464 57.54 10.44 -0.63
C CYS A 464 58.84 10.17 -1.41
N GLU A 465 58.75 9.61 -2.62
CA GLU A 465 59.92 9.29 -3.45
C GLU A 465 60.64 10.54 -3.95
N ALA A 466 59.93 11.57 -4.42
CA ALA A 466 60.54 12.82 -4.84
C ALA A 466 61.35 13.48 -3.70
N VAL A 467 60.82 13.50 -2.47
CA VAL A 467 61.53 14.07 -1.32
C VAL A 467 62.67 13.16 -0.83
N ILE A 468 62.54 11.82 -0.93
CA ILE A 468 63.63 10.88 -0.67
C ILE A 468 64.82 11.13 -1.62
N GLU A 469 64.60 11.40 -2.91
CA GLU A 469 65.70 11.72 -3.83
C GLU A 469 66.35 13.07 -3.48
N ILE A 470 65.58 14.11 -3.14
CA ILE A 470 66.14 15.40 -2.64
C ILE A 470 67.03 15.17 -1.41
N CYS A 471 66.62 14.31 -0.48
CA CYS A 471 67.45 13.94 0.69
C CYS A 471 68.70 13.12 0.33
N LYS A 472 68.70 12.35 -0.77
CA LYS A 472 69.90 11.64 -1.27
C LYS A 472 70.86 12.56 -2.03
N GLU A 473 70.34 13.53 -2.77
CA GLU A 473 71.16 14.57 -3.39
C GLU A 473 71.89 15.40 -2.32
N ALA A 474 71.21 15.69 -1.19
CA ALA A 474 71.81 16.37 -0.03
C ALA A 474 73.06 15.65 0.53
N GLN A 475 73.09 14.31 0.52
CA GLN A 475 74.25 13.52 0.94
C GLN A 475 75.50 13.73 0.06
N ASN A 476 75.34 14.29 -1.15
CA ASN A 476 76.41 14.49 -2.13
C ASN A 476 76.61 15.99 -2.48
N ALA A 477 75.89 16.89 -1.84
CA ALA A 477 75.92 18.32 -2.14
C ALA A 477 77.19 19.00 -1.59
N ALA A 478 77.88 19.76 -2.44
CA ALA A 478 79.00 20.60 -2.01
C ALA A 478 78.57 21.76 -1.09
N ASN A 479 77.27 22.06 -1.03
CA ASN A 479 76.66 23.05 -0.15
C ASN A 479 75.25 22.60 0.23
N ILE A 480 75.03 22.29 1.52
CA ILE A 480 73.74 21.79 2.02
C ILE A 480 72.59 22.81 1.84
N GLN A 481 72.92 24.11 1.78
CA GLN A 481 71.94 25.20 1.61
C GLN A 481 71.31 25.24 0.21
N ASP A 482 71.87 24.54 -0.78
CA ASP A 482 71.22 24.35 -2.08
C ASP A 482 70.22 23.19 -2.05
N SER A 483 70.48 22.14 -1.27
CA SER A 483 69.51 21.07 -0.98
C SER A 483 68.31 21.57 -0.17
N VAL A 484 68.53 22.51 0.76
CA VAL A 484 67.46 23.23 1.48
C VAL A 484 66.52 23.96 0.50
N LYS A 485 67.05 24.64 -0.52
CA LYS A 485 66.25 25.30 -1.56
C LYS A 485 65.49 24.29 -2.43
N ASN A 486 66.13 23.19 -2.83
CA ASN A 486 65.49 22.12 -3.60
C ASN A 486 64.30 21.52 -2.82
N PHE A 487 64.45 21.32 -1.51
CA PHE A 487 63.38 20.86 -0.63
C PHE A 487 62.24 21.90 -0.54
N GLN A 488 62.55 23.14 -0.19
CA GLN A 488 61.58 24.25 -0.05
C GLN A 488 60.82 24.58 -1.35
N SER A 489 61.40 24.29 -2.52
CA SER A 489 60.79 24.54 -3.83
C SER A 489 60.04 23.33 -4.41
N TYR A 490 59.98 22.19 -3.70
CA TYR A 490 59.21 21.03 -4.13
C TYR A 490 57.70 21.34 -4.13
N SER A 491 57.08 21.35 -5.31
CA SER A 491 55.73 21.90 -5.53
C SER A 491 54.58 21.18 -4.82
N LYS A 492 54.81 19.96 -4.32
CA LYS A 492 53.85 19.20 -3.51
C LYS A 492 54.24 19.09 -2.02
N LEU A 493 55.24 19.84 -1.55
CA LEU A 493 55.71 19.74 -0.15
C LEU A 493 54.57 19.99 0.86
N THR A 494 53.75 21.01 0.63
CA THR A 494 52.59 21.35 1.48
C THR A 494 51.51 20.26 1.49
N GLU A 495 51.36 19.51 0.39
CA GLU A 495 50.42 18.40 0.27
C GLU A 495 50.90 17.19 1.10
N LEU A 496 52.18 16.84 0.98
CA LEU A 496 52.85 15.80 1.75
C LEU A 496 52.87 16.11 3.26
N ASP A 497 53.25 17.34 3.64
CA ASP A 497 53.27 17.80 5.02
C ASP A 497 51.89 17.77 5.68
N GLY A 498 50.85 18.17 4.94
CA GLY A 498 49.45 18.07 5.39
C GLY A 498 49.05 16.63 5.72
N VAL A 499 49.30 15.68 4.81
CA VAL A 499 48.99 14.26 5.03
C VAL A 499 49.77 13.70 6.23
N ILE A 500 51.06 14.04 6.38
CA ILE A 500 51.88 13.53 7.49
C ILE A 500 51.44 14.14 8.84
N LYS A 501 50.99 15.40 8.87
CA LYS A 501 50.41 16.04 10.06
C LYS A 501 49.06 15.42 10.47
N ASP A 502 48.20 15.07 9.51
CA ASP A 502 46.96 14.34 9.81
C ASP A 502 47.24 12.91 10.33
N LEU A 503 48.22 12.21 9.74
CA LEU A 503 48.71 10.93 10.26
C LEU A 503 49.28 11.08 11.68
N HIS A 504 49.99 12.18 11.98
CA HIS A 504 50.51 12.48 13.32
C HIS A 504 49.40 12.73 14.34
N SER A 505 48.35 13.47 13.94
CA SER A 505 47.17 13.74 14.75
C SER A 505 46.47 12.44 15.16
N ILE A 506 46.26 11.53 14.21
CA ILE A 506 45.66 10.22 14.47
C ILE A 506 46.58 9.34 15.33
N TYR A 507 47.88 9.27 15.01
CA TYR A 507 48.88 8.56 15.82
C TYR A 507 48.85 9.03 17.29
N SER A 508 48.81 10.33 17.53
CA SER A 508 48.85 10.93 18.87
C SER A 508 47.60 10.57 19.69
N LYS A 509 46.41 10.60 19.07
CA LYS A 509 45.16 10.17 19.72
C LYS A 509 45.17 8.68 20.04
N ILE A 510 45.62 7.83 19.10
CA ILE A 510 45.74 6.39 19.30
C ILE A 510 46.75 6.10 20.43
N GLY A 511 47.85 6.86 20.52
CA GLY A 511 48.79 6.81 21.64
C GLY A 511 48.13 7.13 22.98
N GLY A 512 47.31 8.19 23.03
CA GLY A 512 46.55 8.60 24.21
C GLY A 512 45.49 7.60 24.70
N MET A 513 45.06 6.65 23.85
CA MET A 513 44.18 5.53 24.25
C MET A 513 44.95 4.37 24.91
N GLU A 514 46.28 4.42 24.89
CA GLU A 514 47.21 3.45 25.48
C GLU A 514 46.92 1.98 25.08
N PRO A 515 46.89 1.63 23.78
CA PRO A 515 46.51 0.29 23.29
C PRO A 515 47.35 -0.86 23.86
N GLY A 516 48.58 -0.59 24.32
CA GLY A 516 49.40 -1.58 25.04
C GLY A 516 48.86 -1.95 26.42
N LYS A 517 48.18 -1.03 27.13
CA LYS A 517 47.58 -1.29 28.45
C LYS A 517 46.33 -2.15 28.39
N LEU A 518 45.62 -2.22 27.27
CA LEU A 518 44.40 -3.03 27.14
C LEU A 518 44.58 -4.51 27.51
N LYS A 519 45.79 -5.05 27.29
CA LYS A 519 46.16 -6.40 27.76
C LYS A 519 46.17 -6.49 29.30
N THR A 520 46.72 -5.49 29.97
CA THR A 520 46.75 -5.38 31.45
C THR A 520 45.37 -5.08 32.02
N ASP A 521 44.61 -4.19 31.39
CA ASP A 521 43.23 -3.84 31.78
C ASP A 521 42.33 -5.09 31.74
N ALA A 522 42.38 -5.86 30.64
CA ALA A 522 41.68 -7.14 30.52
C ALA A 522 42.21 -8.21 31.51
N GLY A 523 43.51 -8.19 31.84
CA GLY A 523 44.08 -9.02 32.90
C GLY A 523 43.53 -8.71 34.29
N ALA A 524 43.31 -7.43 34.60
CA ALA A 524 42.68 -6.99 35.85
C ALA A 524 41.19 -7.39 35.92
N VAL A 525 40.48 -7.36 34.79
CA VAL A 525 39.11 -7.90 34.66
C VAL A 525 39.08 -9.42 34.84
N LYS A 526 40.04 -10.16 34.25
CA LYS A 526 40.16 -11.62 34.39
C LYS A 526 40.32 -12.05 35.85
N ALA A 527 41.07 -11.29 36.64
CA ALA A 527 41.23 -11.54 38.07
C ALA A 527 39.92 -11.43 38.89
N GLU A 528 38.91 -10.73 38.35
CA GLU A 528 37.62 -10.51 39.01
C GLU A 528 36.50 -11.44 38.52
N PHE A 529 36.80 -12.44 37.67
CA PHE A 529 35.83 -13.46 37.25
C PHE A 529 35.15 -14.17 38.44
N GLY A 530 35.87 -14.38 39.55
CA GLY A 530 35.28 -14.94 40.78
C GLY A 530 34.21 -14.02 41.41
N ALA A 531 34.35 -12.69 41.29
CA ALA A 531 33.33 -11.75 41.74
C ALA A 531 32.09 -11.78 40.83
N LEU A 532 32.27 -11.97 39.52
CA LEU A 532 31.17 -12.18 38.58
C LEU A 532 30.43 -13.50 38.84
N ASP A 533 31.14 -14.59 39.14
CA ASP A 533 30.52 -15.87 39.50
C ASP A 533 29.75 -15.80 40.82
N SER A 534 30.33 -15.19 41.86
CA SER A 534 29.63 -14.96 43.13
C SER A 534 28.38 -14.10 42.93
N TYR A 535 28.51 -12.95 42.25
CA TYR A 535 27.39 -12.03 42.05
C TYR A 535 26.26 -12.62 41.19
N HIS A 536 26.61 -13.41 40.17
CA HIS A 536 25.61 -14.19 39.42
C HIS A 536 24.87 -15.18 40.34
N SER A 537 25.61 -15.95 41.14
CA SER A 537 25.02 -16.88 42.12
C SER A 537 24.18 -16.16 43.18
N ASP A 538 24.52 -14.91 43.50
CA ASP A 538 23.77 -14.11 44.45
C ASP A 538 22.40 -13.66 43.92
N LEU A 539 22.25 -13.54 42.60
CA LEU A 539 21.01 -13.17 41.89
C LEU A 539 20.05 -14.35 41.66
N ASP A 540 20.47 -15.61 41.88
CA ASP A 540 19.63 -16.80 41.65
C ASP A 540 18.22 -16.73 42.29
N PRO A 541 18.04 -16.21 43.54
CA PRO A 541 16.72 -16.07 44.15
C PRO A 541 15.79 -15.06 43.46
N TYR A 542 16.34 -14.11 42.70
CA TYR A 542 15.58 -13.17 41.88
C TYR A 542 15.29 -13.73 40.48
N SER A 543 16.05 -14.72 40.02
CA SER A 543 15.86 -15.35 38.70
C SER A 543 14.46 -15.92 38.52
N ASP A 544 13.94 -16.61 39.54
CA ASP A 544 12.60 -17.22 39.47
C ASP A 544 11.49 -16.16 39.44
N TYR A 545 11.64 -15.07 40.20
CA TYR A 545 10.71 -13.94 40.20
C TYR A 545 10.68 -13.25 38.82
N PHE A 546 11.85 -12.92 38.28
CA PHE A 546 12.00 -12.29 36.96
C PHE A 546 11.49 -13.21 35.83
N SER A 547 11.78 -14.52 35.91
CA SER A 547 11.28 -15.53 34.96
C SER A 547 9.79 -15.82 35.10
N CYS A 548 9.17 -15.49 36.24
CA CYS A 548 7.74 -15.57 36.45
C CYS A 548 7.04 -14.38 35.77
N LEU A 549 7.44 -13.14 36.10
CA LEU A 549 6.88 -11.93 35.48
C LEU A 549 7.02 -11.91 33.95
N GLN A 550 8.16 -12.35 33.40
CA GLN A 550 8.42 -12.32 31.95
C GLN A 550 7.48 -13.21 31.13
N LYS A 551 6.77 -14.17 31.74
CA LYS A 551 5.78 -15.02 31.05
C LYS A 551 4.45 -14.30 30.80
N GLU A 552 4.19 -13.21 31.52
CA GLU A 552 2.91 -12.52 31.53
C GLU A 552 2.84 -11.29 30.59
N GLU A 553 3.74 -11.19 29.59
CA GLU A 553 3.80 -10.05 28.64
C GLU A 553 2.43 -9.74 27.98
N LYS A 554 1.56 -10.74 27.80
CA LYS A 554 0.18 -10.59 27.29
C LYS A 554 -0.71 -9.71 28.18
N LEU A 555 -0.58 -9.81 29.50
CA LEU A 555 -1.34 -8.99 30.44
C LEU A 555 -1.02 -7.51 30.22
N PHE A 556 0.27 -7.18 30.15
CA PHE A 556 0.73 -5.81 29.97
C PHE A 556 0.34 -5.24 28.59
N GLY A 557 0.30 -6.09 27.55
CA GLY A 557 -0.28 -5.75 26.26
C GLY A 557 -1.75 -5.32 26.36
N THR A 558 -2.60 -6.13 27.00
CA THR A 558 -4.03 -5.84 27.15
C THR A 558 -4.29 -4.65 28.07
N MET A 559 -3.50 -4.50 29.15
CA MET A 559 -3.51 -3.30 30.01
C MET A 559 -3.15 -2.02 29.24
N SER A 560 -2.20 -2.09 28.30
CA SER A 560 -1.86 -0.97 27.41
C SER A 560 -3.04 -0.60 26.48
N GLU A 561 -3.85 -1.57 26.05
CA GLU A 561 -5.04 -1.33 25.22
C GLU A 561 -6.19 -0.70 26.03
N ILE A 562 -6.47 -1.21 27.24
CA ILE A 562 -7.42 -0.62 28.19
C ILE A 562 -7.12 0.87 28.42
N LYS A 563 -5.86 1.21 28.68
CA LYS A 563 -5.41 2.61 28.87
C LYS A 563 -5.57 3.46 27.62
N LYS A 564 -5.33 2.93 26.42
CA LYS A 564 -5.55 3.66 25.15
C LYS A 564 -7.02 4.01 24.96
N ILE A 565 -7.96 3.11 25.30
CA ILE A 565 -9.39 3.43 25.18
C ILE A 565 -9.81 4.51 26.18
N ARG A 566 -9.34 4.48 27.44
CA ARG A 566 -9.59 5.57 28.42
C ARG A 566 -9.18 6.95 27.89
N GLN A 567 -8.07 7.04 27.16
CA GLN A 567 -7.58 8.30 26.59
C GLN A 567 -8.54 8.91 25.56
N PHE A 568 -9.45 8.13 24.97
CA PHE A 568 -10.45 8.63 24.00
C PHE A 568 -11.64 9.38 24.65
N LYS A 569 -11.76 9.38 25.99
CA LYS A 569 -12.82 10.04 26.78
C LYS A 569 -13.12 11.50 26.42
N SER A 570 -12.13 12.22 25.88
CA SER A 570 -12.29 13.58 25.34
C SER A 570 -11.70 13.75 23.93
N ASP A 571 -11.39 12.65 23.21
CA ASP A 571 -10.86 12.73 21.86
C ASP A 571 -12.00 13.02 20.86
N LYS A 572 -11.98 14.23 20.32
CA LYS A 572 -12.93 14.67 19.29
C LYS A 572 -12.88 13.81 18.04
N THR A 573 -11.73 13.20 17.73
CA THR A 573 -11.51 12.33 16.56
C THR A 573 -12.22 11.00 16.74
N TYR A 574 -12.17 10.43 17.95
CA TYR A 574 -12.89 9.21 18.32
C TYR A 574 -14.41 9.46 18.31
N ILE A 575 -14.86 10.54 18.95
CA ILE A 575 -16.29 10.86 18.98
C ILE A 575 -16.82 11.25 17.58
N SER A 576 -16.02 11.89 16.73
CA SER A 576 -16.43 12.14 15.33
C SER A 576 -16.48 10.86 14.52
N SER A 577 -15.46 9.98 14.56
CA SER A 577 -15.48 8.72 13.78
C SER A 577 -16.67 7.82 14.13
N LEU A 578 -17.06 7.74 15.41
CA LEU A 578 -18.25 7.01 15.85
C LEU A 578 -19.56 7.64 15.34
N ASN A 579 -19.67 8.98 15.33
CA ASN A 579 -20.86 9.67 14.84
C ASN A 579 -20.96 9.65 13.30
N ASP A 580 -19.86 9.95 12.61
CA ASP A 580 -19.78 9.94 11.15
C ASP A 580 -20.06 8.53 10.60
N GLY A 581 -19.53 7.49 11.26
CA GLY A 581 -19.85 6.10 10.96
C GLY A 581 -21.32 5.74 11.20
N LEU A 582 -21.94 6.26 12.26
CA LEU A 582 -23.38 6.10 12.51
C LEU A 582 -24.24 6.77 11.41
N GLU A 583 -23.86 7.94 10.89
CA GLU A 583 -24.58 8.54 9.76
C GLU A 583 -24.48 7.69 8.48
N VAL A 584 -23.39 6.93 8.29
CA VAL A 584 -23.27 5.95 7.20
C VAL A 584 -24.18 4.74 7.41
N VAL A 585 -24.33 4.26 8.65
CA VAL A 585 -25.32 3.21 9.00
C VAL A 585 -26.74 3.70 8.65
N LYS A 586 -27.13 4.89 9.13
CA LYS A 586 -28.43 5.52 8.83
C LYS A 586 -28.67 5.72 7.34
N LYS A 587 -27.63 6.10 6.58
CA LYS A 587 -27.70 6.22 5.12
C LYS A 587 -28.09 4.89 4.47
N VAL A 588 -27.51 3.76 4.90
CA VAL A 588 -27.86 2.43 4.40
C VAL A 588 -29.25 1.97 4.84
N THR A 589 -29.65 2.20 6.10
CA THR A 589 -30.98 1.79 6.58
C THR A 589 -32.11 2.64 6.01
N SER A 590 -31.85 3.90 5.66
CA SER A 590 -32.84 4.81 5.07
C SER A 590 -33.48 4.28 3.77
N VAL A 591 -32.75 3.51 2.96
CA VAL A 591 -33.25 2.98 1.68
C VAL A 591 -34.12 1.73 1.82
N LYS A 592 -34.28 1.15 3.02
CA LYS A 592 -35.13 -0.05 3.23
C LYS A 592 -36.50 0.12 2.55
N LYS A 593 -37.16 1.26 2.78
CA LYS A 593 -38.49 1.57 2.22
C LYS A 593 -38.51 1.67 0.69
N ASP A 594 -37.44 2.16 0.07
CA ASP A 594 -37.38 2.26 -1.40
C ASP A 594 -37.04 0.92 -2.06
N LEU A 595 -36.29 0.06 -1.38
CA LEU A 595 -36.10 -1.35 -1.75
C LEU A 595 -37.40 -2.16 -1.59
N GLU A 596 -38.19 -1.93 -0.54
CA GLU A 596 -39.54 -2.50 -0.37
C GLU A 596 -40.48 -2.06 -1.50
N ASN A 597 -40.52 -0.76 -1.81
CA ASN A 597 -41.28 -0.24 -2.96
C ASN A 597 -40.84 -0.90 -4.27
N SER A 598 -39.53 -1.06 -4.48
CA SER A 598 -38.96 -1.72 -5.67
C SER A 598 -39.40 -3.18 -5.77
N LYS A 599 -39.36 -3.96 -4.68
CA LYS A 599 -39.88 -5.34 -4.64
C LYS A 599 -41.38 -5.40 -4.95
N SER A 600 -42.16 -4.50 -4.35
CA SER A 600 -43.61 -4.39 -4.58
C SER A 600 -43.94 -4.12 -6.05
N GLU A 601 -43.14 -3.32 -6.75
CA GLU A 601 -43.30 -3.09 -8.19
C GLU A 601 -42.92 -4.32 -9.05
N PHE A 602 -41.82 -5.01 -8.73
CA PHE A 602 -41.53 -6.30 -9.36
C PHE A 602 -42.68 -7.29 -9.18
N ASP A 603 -43.30 -7.33 -8.00
CA ASP A 603 -44.49 -8.12 -7.70
C ASP A 603 -45.73 -7.71 -8.50
N LYS A 604 -45.84 -6.46 -8.98
CA LYS A 604 -46.87 -6.06 -9.95
C LYS A 604 -46.53 -6.59 -11.35
N LEU A 605 -45.27 -6.48 -11.78
CA LEU A 605 -44.84 -6.95 -13.11
C LEU A 605 -44.93 -8.47 -13.28
N ILE A 606 -44.60 -9.26 -12.25
CA ILE A 606 -44.77 -10.74 -12.24
C ILE A 606 -46.24 -11.13 -12.55
N LYS A 607 -47.20 -10.28 -12.12
CA LYS A 607 -48.65 -10.51 -12.28
C LYS A 607 -49.22 -9.84 -13.55
N PHE A 608 -48.42 -9.06 -14.28
CA PHE A 608 -48.86 -8.30 -15.45
C PHE A 608 -49.03 -9.19 -16.69
N LYS A 609 -50.05 -8.91 -17.50
CA LYS A 609 -50.32 -9.53 -18.80
C LYS A 609 -50.87 -8.52 -19.79
N SER A 610 -50.39 -8.55 -21.02
CA SER A 610 -50.94 -7.80 -22.15
C SER A 610 -50.67 -8.50 -23.48
N SER A 611 -51.36 -8.05 -24.53
CA SER A 611 -51.22 -8.58 -25.89
C SER A 611 -49.80 -8.52 -26.45
N GLU A 612 -48.95 -7.66 -25.89
CA GLU A 612 -47.55 -7.42 -26.25
C GLU A 612 -46.60 -8.31 -25.43
N THR A 613 -46.82 -8.44 -24.11
CA THR A 613 -45.97 -9.30 -23.25
C THR A 613 -46.19 -10.78 -23.54
N ASP A 614 -47.43 -11.19 -23.77
CA ASP A 614 -47.77 -12.60 -24.02
C ASP A 614 -47.11 -13.15 -25.31
N GLU A 615 -46.82 -12.28 -26.29
CA GLU A 615 -46.12 -12.66 -27.52
C GLU A 615 -44.59 -12.66 -27.39
N LEU A 616 -44.02 -12.18 -26.27
CA LEU A 616 -42.58 -12.37 -25.98
C LEU A 616 -42.22 -13.86 -25.80
N THR A 617 -43.22 -14.75 -25.72
CA THR A 617 -43.05 -16.21 -25.81
C THR A 617 -42.39 -16.69 -27.11
N VAL A 618 -42.35 -15.89 -28.19
CA VAL A 618 -41.56 -16.24 -29.41
C VAL A 618 -40.06 -16.28 -29.15
N PHE A 619 -39.54 -15.51 -28.19
CA PHE A 619 -38.13 -15.48 -27.80
C PHE A 619 -37.81 -16.71 -26.91
N LYS A 620 -37.94 -17.92 -27.47
CA LYS A 620 -37.84 -19.20 -26.75
C LYS A 620 -36.56 -19.31 -25.91
N LYS A 621 -35.40 -19.02 -26.53
CA LYS A 621 -34.04 -19.02 -25.93
C LYS A 621 -33.62 -17.64 -25.38
N SER A 622 -34.55 -16.87 -24.80
CA SER A 622 -34.32 -15.50 -24.29
C SER A 622 -33.05 -15.35 -23.44
N GLY A 623 -32.90 -16.14 -22.37
CA GLY A 623 -31.75 -16.05 -21.47
C GLY A 623 -30.42 -16.41 -22.14
N GLU A 624 -30.41 -17.43 -23.02
CA GLU A 624 -29.23 -17.84 -23.79
C GLU A 624 -28.77 -16.75 -24.77
N MET A 625 -29.70 -16.17 -25.54
CA MET A 625 -29.40 -15.04 -26.44
C MET A 625 -28.97 -13.80 -25.65
N SER A 626 -29.66 -13.50 -24.54
CA SER A 626 -29.35 -12.38 -23.65
C SER A 626 -27.96 -12.51 -23.04
N LYS A 627 -27.57 -13.72 -22.62
CA LYS A 627 -26.23 -14.00 -22.10
C LYS A 627 -25.18 -13.83 -23.18
N VAL A 628 -25.28 -14.55 -24.29
CA VAL A 628 -24.26 -14.55 -25.35
C VAL A 628 -24.08 -13.16 -25.96
N ILE A 629 -25.16 -12.46 -26.30
CA ILE A 629 -25.09 -11.12 -26.89
C ILE A 629 -24.61 -10.11 -25.83
N GLY A 630 -25.14 -10.17 -24.61
CA GLY A 630 -24.74 -9.27 -23.53
C GLY A 630 -23.26 -9.38 -23.16
N GLU A 631 -22.75 -10.61 -23.00
CA GLU A 631 -21.34 -10.87 -22.73
C GLU A 631 -20.42 -10.48 -23.90
N ALA A 632 -20.81 -10.77 -25.14
CA ALA A 632 -20.05 -10.33 -26.31
C ALA A 632 -19.95 -8.80 -26.38
N VAL A 633 -21.06 -8.09 -26.11
CA VAL A 633 -21.08 -6.62 -26.05
C VAL A 633 -20.27 -6.07 -24.88
N GLN A 634 -20.33 -6.71 -23.71
CA GLN A 634 -19.47 -6.36 -22.57
C GLN A 634 -17.99 -6.46 -22.89
N GLY A 635 -17.56 -7.53 -23.56
CA GLY A 635 -16.16 -7.70 -23.96
C GLY A 635 -15.65 -6.53 -24.80
N VAL A 636 -16.39 -6.16 -25.86
CA VAL A 636 -16.01 -5.03 -26.73
C VAL A 636 -16.16 -3.67 -26.01
N ALA A 637 -17.13 -3.52 -25.11
CA ALA A 637 -17.28 -2.31 -24.30
C ALA A 637 -16.14 -2.11 -23.30
N ASN A 638 -15.64 -3.20 -22.70
CA ASN A 638 -14.51 -3.16 -21.79
C ASN A 638 -13.18 -2.95 -22.55
N MET A 639 -13.05 -3.49 -23.78
CA MET A 639 -11.96 -3.13 -24.71
C MET A 639 -11.94 -1.63 -25.01
N LYS A 640 -13.08 -1.03 -25.41
CA LYS A 640 -13.19 0.42 -25.65
C LYS A 640 -12.79 1.23 -24.42
N ASN A 641 -13.37 0.90 -23.26
CA ASN A 641 -13.07 1.53 -21.96
C ASN A 641 -11.58 1.40 -21.58
N ALA A 642 -10.93 0.28 -21.90
CA ALA A 642 -9.51 0.07 -21.68
C ALA A 642 -8.63 0.98 -22.55
N VAL A 643 -9.04 1.28 -23.78
CA VAL A 643 -8.34 2.26 -24.65
C VAL A 643 -8.57 3.68 -24.18
N GLU A 644 -9.81 4.05 -23.84
CA GLU A 644 -10.15 5.39 -23.34
C GLU A 644 -9.35 5.77 -22.08
N LYS A 645 -9.18 4.83 -21.13
CA LYS A 645 -8.44 5.06 -19.88
C LYS A 645 -6.93 4.75 -19.93
N ARG A 646 -6.38 4.38 -21.10
CA ARG A 646 -4.98 3.88 -21.22
C ARG A 646 -3.96 4.74 -20.49
N THR A 647 -3.91 6.04 -20.81
CA THR A 647 -2.88 6.95 -20.29
C THR A 647 -3.21 7.62 -18.96
N GLU A 648 -4.49 7.70 -18.58
CA GLU A 648 -4.91 8.22 -17.27
C GLU A 648 -4.91 7.16 -16.15
N THR A 649 -4.57 5.91 -16.47
CA THR A 649 -4.63 4.80 -15.50
C THR A 649 -3.53 3.77 -15.72
N VAL A 650 -3.45 3.15 -16.90
CA VAL A 650 -2.56 1.99 -17.08
C VAL A 650 -1.10 2.42 -17.26
N ASP A 651 -0.87 3.49 -18.02
CA ASP A 651 0.48 4.06 -18.15
C ASP A 651 1.01 4.51 -16.77
N GLU A 652 0.14 5.01 -15.86
CA GLU A 652 0.54 5.33 -14.47
C GLU A 652 0.84 4.11 -13.59
N VAL A 653 0.12 2.99 -13.77
CA VAL A 653 0.50 1.72 -13.11
C VAL A 653 1.87 1.27 -13.62
N LEU A 654 2.11 1.29 -14.94
CA LEU A 654 3.39 0.92 -15.55
C LEU A 654 4.55 1.81 -15.06
N ASN A 655 4.34 3.12 -14.94
CA ASN A 655 5.32 4.08 -14.40
C ASN A 655 5.72 3.72 -12.95
N ASN A 656 4.75 3.33 -12.12
CA ASN A 656 4.97 3.07 -10.69
C ASN A 656 5.44 1.63 -10.37
N MET A 657 5.37 0.68 -11.32
CA MET A 657 5.83 -0.71 -11.11
C MET A 657 7.30 -0.80 -10.65
N GLN A 658 8.21 0.02 -11.19
CA GLN A 658 9.63 -0.01 -10.80
C GLN A 658 9.84 0.43 -9.33
N PHE A 659 8.98 1.30 -8.81
CA PHE A 659 8.99 1.68 -7.40
C PHE A 659 8.58 0.49 -6.51
N VAL A 660 7.58 -0.30 -6.92
CA VAL A 660 7.18 -1.54 -6.23
C VAL A 660 8.31 -2.57 -6.27
N GLU A 661 8.87 -2.83 -7.45
CA GLU A 661 9.97 -3.80 -7.65
C GLU A 661 11.18 -3.50 -6.75
N SER A 662 11.50 -2.21 -6.56
CA SER A 662 12.57 -1.74 -5.69
C SER A 662 12.27 -1.91 -4.19
N ASN A 663 11.00 -1.84 -3.79
CA ASN A 663 10.60 -1.73 -2.37
C ASN A 663 9.86 -2.96 -1.81
N GLN A 664 9.43 -3.92 -2.64
CA GLN A 664 8.64 -5.08 -2.22
C GLN A 664 9.28 -5.90 -1.07
N LYS A 665 10.61 -5.88 -0.93
CA LYS A 665 11.37 -6.52 0.15
C LYS A 665 11.12 -5.95 1.56
N LEU A 666 10.38 -4.84 1.67
CA LEU A 666 9.92 -4.26 2.93
C LEU A 666 8.66 -4.96 3.49
N LEU A 667 7.97 -5.78 2.69
CA LEU A 667 6.96 -6.71 3.19
C LEU A 667 7.64 -8.00 3.65
N THR A 668 7.27 -8.45 4.85
CA THR A 668 7.74 -9.71 5.43
C THR A 668 6.70 -10.82 5.37
N ASP A 669 5.48 -10.51 4.92
CA ASP A 669 4.41 -11.50 4.74
C ASP A 669 4.49 -12.13 3.32
N PRO A 670 4.43 -13.47 3.21
CA PRO A 670 4.54 -14.15 1.91
C PRO A 670 3.41 -13.79 0.93
N THR A 671 2.21 -13.50 1.43
CA THR A 671 1.02 -13.19 0.63
C THR A 671 1.18 -11.85 -0.08
N GLY A 672 1.51 -10.78 0.64
CA GLY A 672 1.76 -9.45 0.08
C GLY A 672 2.91 -9.47 -0.93
N THR A 673 4.00 -10.17 -0.61
CA THR A 673 5.13 -10.35 -1.54
C THR A 673 4.70 -11.05 -2.85
N LYS A 674 3.90 -12.12 -2.77
CA LYS A 674 3.34 -12.80 -3.95
C LYS A 674 2.47 -11.86 -4.79
N ASN A 675 1.58 -11.11 -4.15
CA ASN A 675 0.66 -10.19 -4.82
C ASN A 675 1.39 -9.02 -5.51
N LEU A 676 2.45 -8.48 -4.90
CA LEU A 676 3.30 -7.47 -5.52
C LEU A 676 4.09 -8.03 -6.71
N GLN A 677 4.55 -9.29 -6.64
CA GLN A 677 5.21 -9.93 -7.79
C GLN A 677 4.22 -10.22 -8.93
N GLU A 678 2.98 -10.60 -8.64
CA GLU A 678 1.93 -10.72 -9.66
C GLU A 678 1.63 -9.38 -10.34
N LEU A 679 1.56 -8.28 -9.57
CA LEU A 679 1.44 -6.92 -10.10
C LEU A 679 2.59 -6.56 -11.05
N ILE A 680 3.84 -6.82 -10.67
CA ILE A 680 5.02 -6.58 -11.54
C ILE A 680 4.93 -7.40 -12.82
N ASN A 681 4.48 -8.66 -12.73
CA ASN A 681 4.34 -9.55 -13.88
C ASN A 681 3.27 -9.07 -14.89
N LEU A 682 2.29 -8.23 -14.49
CA LEU A 682 1.28 -7.69 -15.42
C LEU A 682 1.88 -6.85 -16.56
N LYS A 683 3.11 -6.32 -16.41
CA LYS A 683 3.78 -5.47 -17.39
C LYS A 683 3.76 -6.03 -18.81
N SER A 684 4.08 -7.32 -18.98
CA SER A 684 4.10 -7.98 -20.29
C SER A 684 2.69 -8.23 -20.83
N SER A 685 1.75 -8.64 -19.97
CA SER A 685 0.34 -8.84 -20.31
C SER A 685 -0.33 -7.54 -20.78
N ILE A 686 -0.02 -6.40 -20.12
CA ILE A 686 -0.49 -5.07 -20.52
C ILE A 686 0.00 -4.69 -21.92
N GLN A 687 1.29 -4.90 -22.20
CA GLN A 687 1.88 -4.61 -23.50
C GLN A 687 1.27 -5.49 -24.62
N SER A 688 1.04 -6.78 -24.34
CA SER A 688 0.36 -7.70 -25.26
C SER A 688 -1.10 -7.30 -25.52
N MET A 689 -1.84 -6.96 -24.46
CA MET A 689 -3.23 -6.53 -24.53
C MET A 689 -3.38 -5.32 -25.46
N TYR A 690 -2.60 -4.25 -25.24
CA TYR A 690 -2.72 -3.07 -26.08
C TYR A 690 -2.24 -3.29 -27.51
N SER A 691 -1.19 -4.09 -27.75
CA SER A 691 -0.74 -4.40 -29.12
C SER A 691 -1.80 -5.17 -29.94
N THR A 692 -2.48 -6.14 -29.33
CA THR A 692 -3.58 -6.87 -30.00
C THR A 692 -4.84 -6.01 -30.13
N MET A 693 -5.12 -5.14 -29.15
CA MET A 693 -6.25 -4.21 -29.16
C MET A 693 -6.11 -3.11 -30.23
N ASP A 694 -4.94 -2.48 -30.35
CA ASP A 694 -4.66 -1.46 -31.36
C ASP A 694 -4.83 -2.06 -32.78
N THR A 695 -4.45 -3.33 -32.96
CA THR A 695 -4.66 -4.10 -34.21
C THR A 695 -6.15 -4.37 -34.48
N PHE A 696 -6.90 -4.84 -33.48
CA PHE A 696 -8.35 -5.07 -33.59
C PHE A 696 -9.09 -3.79 -33.99
N ILE A 697 -8.81 -2.68 -33.31
CA ILE A 697 -9.49 -1.40 -33.49
C ILE A 697 -9.21 -0.79 -34.87
N GLY A 698 -7.98 -0.92 -35.38
CA GLY A 698 -7.63 -0.52 -36.75
C GLY A 698 -8.37 -1.32 -37.85
N GLY A 699 -8.93 -2.49 -37.51
CA GLY A 699 -9.73 -3.31 -38.42
C GLY A 699 -11.24 -3.05 -38.39
N VAL A 700 -11.74 -2.27 -37.43
CA VAL A 700 -13.18 -2.02 -37.25
C VAL A 700 -13.74 -1.17 -38.40
N LYS A 701 -14.90 -1.57 -38.91
CA LYS A 701 -15.68 -0.82 -39.92
C LYS A 701 -17.08 -0.57 -39.40
N ASP A 702 -17.66 0.57 -39.75
CA ASP A 702 -19.05 0.83 -39.38
C ASP A 702 -20.03 0.00 -40.21
N ASN A 703 -21.12 -0.41 -39.58
CA ASN A 703 -22.20 -1.18 -40.18
C ASN A 703 -23.53 -0.72 -39.60
N ASP A 704 -24.47 -0.29 -40.45
CA ASP A 704 -25.82 0.13 -40.04
C ASP A 704 -26.91 -0.85 -40.48
N SER A 705 -26.54 -2.03 -40.97
CA SER A 705 -27.47 -3.05 -41.50
C SER A 705 -28.56 -3.40 -40.48
N PRO A 706 -29.84 -3.49 -40.90
CA PRO A 706 -30.95 -3.88 -40.01
C PRO A 706 -31.06 -5.40 -39.79
N VAL A 707 -30.10 -6.18 -40.28
CA VAL A 707 -29.99 -7.63 -40.00
C VAL A 707 -28.90 -7.80 -38.94
N LEU A 708 -29.29 -8.21 -37.74
CA LEU A 708 -28.42 -8.28 -36.56
C LEU A 708 -27.25 -9.24 -36.77
N LYS A 709 -27.47 -10.35 -37.49
CA LYS A 709 -26.41 -11.32 -37.84
C LYS A 709 -25.19 -10.66 -38.51
N ASN A 710 -25.39 -9.60 -39.30
CA ASN A 710 -24.32 -8.92 -40.04
C ASN A 710 -23.34 -8.13 -39.15
N HIS A 711 -23.66 -7.95 -37.86
CA HIS A 711 -22.78 -7.26 -36.89
C HIS A 711 -21.80 -8.21 -36.18
N SER A 712 -21.93 -9.52 -36.40
CA SER A 712 -21.13 -10.55 -35.72
C SER A 712 -19.63 -10.49 -36.00
N ASP A 713 -19.21 -9.92 -37.14
CA ASP A 713 -17.78 -9.81 -37.51
C ASP A 713 -16.98 -8.93 -36.55
N LEU A 714 -17.63 -8.00 -35.82
CA LEU A 714 -16.99 -7.23 -34.74
C LEU A 714 -16.51 -8.17 -33.62
N PHE A 715 -17.33 -9.15 -33.22
CA PHE A 715 -17.00 -10.10 -32.15
C PHE A 715 -15.96 -11.13 -32.59
N LYS A 716 -16.03 -11.60 -33.85
CA LYS A 716 -15.00 -12.47 -34.45
C LYS A 716 -13.63 -11.79 -34.42
N SER A 717 -13.59 -10.49 -34.72
CA SER A 717 -12.38 -9.67 -34.68
C SER A 717 -11.89 -9.45 -33.24
N ALA A 718 -12.80 -9.10 -32.32
CA ALA A 718 -12.51 -8.88 -30.90
C ALA A 718 -11.90 -10.10 -30.19
N LYS A 719 -12.22 -11.32 -30.63
CA LYS A 719 -11.66 -12.59 -30.10
C LYS A 719 -10.13 -12.65 -30.12
N SER A 720 -9.49 -11.90 -31.02
CA SER A 720 -8.02 -11.83 -31.16
C SER A 720 -7.31 -11.06 -30.05
N VAL A 721 -8.02 -10.19 -29.31
CA VAL A 721 -7.44 -9.37 -28.25
C VAL A 721 -7.10 -10.22 -27.02
N SER A 722 -5.87 -10.07 -26.49
CA SER A 722 -5.47 -10.67 -25.22
C SER A 722 -5.98 -9.84 -24.05
N GLY A 723 -6.53 -10.49 -23.03
CA GLY A 723 -6.96 -9.84 -21.77
C GLY A 723 -5.91 -9.96 -20.67
N ILE A 724 -6.17 -9.32 -19.53
CA ILE A 724 -5.36 -9.42 -18.31
C ILE A 724 -6.20 -10.05 -17.19
N THR A 725 -5.65 -11.05 -16.52
CA THR A 725 -6.21 -11.68 -15.33
C THR A 725 -5.34 -11.39 -14.10
N GLY A 726 -5.94 -11.09 -12.96
CA GLY A 726 -5.24 -10.92 -11.68
C GLY A 726 -6.21 -10.48 -10.58
N ASP A 727 -5.87 -10.76 -9.31
CA ASP A 727 -6.63 -10.26 -8.16
C ASP A 727 -6.20 -8.82 -7.85
N PHE A 728 -6.82 -7.87 -8.53
CA PHE A 728 -6.54 -6.44 -8.33
C PHE A 728 -6.81 -5.99 -6.89
N LEU A 729 -7.76 -6.59 -6.16
CA LEU A 729 -8.04 -6.25 -4.77
C LEU A 729 -6.89 -6.70 -3.86
N ALA A 730 -6.40 -7.94 -4.02
CA ALA A 730 -5.23 -8.43 -3.30
C ALA A 730 -3.97 -7.59 -3.61
N MET A 731 -3.79 -7.15 -4.87
CA MET A 731 -2.72 -6.21 -5.24
C MET A 731 -2.87 -4.85 -4.55
N ILE A 732 -4.08 -4.27 -4.53
CA ILE A 732 -4.38 -2.99 -3.86
C ILE A 732 -4.07 -3.06 -2.37
N SER A 733 -4.53 -4.11 -1.67
CA SER A 733 -4.23 -4.31 -0.24
C SER A 733 -2.73 -4.52 0.03
N SER A 734 -1.99 -5.07 -0.92
CA SER A 734 -0.54 -5.28 -0.77
C SER A 734 0.26 -4.00 -1.02
N VAL A 735 -0.20 -3.13 -1.92
CA VAL A 735 0.30 -1.76 -2.10
C VAL A 735 -0.01 -0.90 -0.86
N GLU A 736 -1.19 -1.09 -0.26
CA GLU A 736 -1.59 -0.43 0.99
C GLU A 736 -0.73 -0.87 2.18
N ASN A 737 -0.48 -2.17 2.33
CA ASN A 737 0.49 -2.70 3.30
C ASN A 737 1.89 -2.12 3.09
N LEU A 738 2.36 -2.01 1.83
CA LEU A 738 3.66 -1.40 1.51
C LEU A 738 3.69 0.11 1.86
N LYS A 739 2.57 0.81 1.69
CA LYS A 739 2.41 2.22 2.11
C LYS A 739 2.54 2.41 3.63
N THR A 740 2.19 1.41 4.45
CA THR A 740 2.49 1.47 5.90
C THR A 740 4.00 1.45 6.20
N LYS A 741 4.83 0.90 5.29
CA LYS A 741 6.29 0.88 5.41
C LYS A 741 6.96 2.12 4.81
N ILE A 742 6.28 2.81 3.90
CA ILE A 742 6.73 4.07 3.29
C ILE A 742 5.62 5.14 3.39
N PRO A 743 5.35 5.70 4.59
CA PRO A 743 4.33 6.72 4.78
C PRO A 743 4.58 7.96 3.90
N GLY A 744 3.51 8.49 3.29
CA GLY A 744 3.59 9.67 2.42
C GLY A 744 4.14 9.41 1.01
N SER A 745 4.39 8.16 0.60
CA SER A 745 4.82 7.87 -0.77
C SER A 745 3.72 8.14 -1.81
N LYS A 746 3.85 9.27 -2.52
CA LYS A 746 2.96 9.67 -3.63
C LYS A 746 2.84 8.58 -4.71
N ASN A 747 3.95 7.92 -5.05
CA ASN A 747 3.98 6.82 -6.02
C ASN A 747 3.03 5.66 -5.63
N LEU A 748 2.94 5.33 -4.34
CA LEU A 748 2.02 4.30 -3.87
C LEU A 748 0.57 4.78 -3.84
N GLU A 749 0.30 6.08 -3.64
CA GLU A 749 -1.05 6.65 -3.68
C GLU A 749 -1.61 6.70 -5.12
N GLU A 750 -0.78 7.12 -6.08
CA GLU A 750 -1.13 7.14 -7.51
C GLU A 750 -1.32 5.72 -8.05
N LEU A 751 -0.45 4.78 -7.66
CA LEU A 751 -0.58 3.36 -7.97
C LEU A 751 -1.87 2.75 -7.37
N GLN A 752 -2.15 2.98 -6.08
CA GLN A 752 -3.36 2.45 -5.43
C GLN A 752 -4.64 2.97 -6.11
N THR A 753 -4.65 4.25 -6.50
CA THR A 753 -5.77 4.89 -7.20
C THR A 753 -5.95 4.34 -8.62
N SER A 754 -4.85 4.14 -9.35
CA SER A 754 -4.87 3.60 -10.70
C SER A 754 -5.24 2.12 -10.73
N LEU A 755 -4.78 1.31 -9.76
CA LEU A 755 -5.19 -0.10 -9.63
C LEU A 755 -6.67 -0.24 -9.27
N LYS A 756 -7.21 0.61 -8.37
CA LYS A 756 -8.66 0.69 -8.15
C LYS A 756 -9.40 0.97 -9.46
N THR A 757 -8.87 1.85 -10.29
CA THR A 757 -9.45 2.17 -11.60
C THR A 757 -9.31 1.01 -12.60
N MET A 758 -8.22 0.24 -12.58
CA MET A 758 -8.04 -0.95 -13.44
C MET A 758 -9.06 -2.05 -13.17
N ASP A 759 -9.49 -2.28 -11.93
CA ASP A 759 -10.58 -3.24 -11.68
C ASP A 759 -11.89 -2.80 -12.35
N THR A 760 -12.21 -1.50 -12.31
CA THR A 760 -13.38 -0.94 -13.01
C THR A 760 -13.32 -1.10 -14.53
N MET A 761 -12.16 -1.44 -15.12
CA MET A 761 -11.98 -1.50 -16.56
C MET A 761 -12.51 -2.80 -17.19
N GLY A 762 -12.53 -3.91 -16.45
CA GLY A 762 -13.06 -5.20 -16.95
C GLY A 762 -12.09 -5.94 -17.88
N LEU A 763 -10.81 -5.98 -17.51
CA LEU A 763 -9.66 -6.32 -18.38
C LEU A 763 -9.51 -7.81 -18.74
N ASP A 764 -10.18 -8.72 -18.04
CA ASP A 764 -10.29 -10.10 -18.50
C ASP A 764 -11.21 -10.17 -19.73
N PHE A 765 -10.60 -10.05 -20.91
CA PHE A 765 -11.25 -10.27 -22.19
C PHE A 765 -11.35 -11.76 -22.58
N ALA A 766 -10.61 -12.65 -21.90
CA ALA A 766 -10.57 -14.06 -22.26
C ALA A 766 -11.88 -14.78 -21.91
N LYS A 767 -12.53 -14.42 -20.79
CA LYS A 767 -13.84 -14.97 -20.40
C LYS A 767 -14.95 -14.77 -21.44
N TYR A 768 -14.86 -13.73 -22.28
CA TYR A 768 -15.87 -13.44 -23.29
C TYR A 768 -15.73 -14.26 -24.60
N LYS A 769 -14.65 -15.02 -24.78
CA LYS A 769 -14.34 -15.71 -26.06
C LYS A 769 -15.42 -16.70 -26.50
N GLY A 770 -16.02 -17.45 -25.57
CA GLY A 770 -17.14 -18.35 -25.89
C GLY A 770 -18.40 -17.62 -26.36
N SER A 771 -18.65 -16.42 -25.84
CA SER A 771 -19.79 -15.59 -26.22
C SER A 771 -19.53 -14.81 -27.51
N PHE A 772 -18.27 -14.47 -27.83
CA PHE A 772 -17.89 -14.03 -29.18
C PHE A 772 -18.17 -15.12 -30.24
N ASP A 773 -17.77 -16.37 -29.99
CA ASP A 773 -17.95 -17.47 -30.94
C ASP A 773 -19.43 -17.78 -31.22
N ASN A 774 -20.29 -17.73 -30.20
CA ASN A 774 -21.71 -18.00 -30.35
C ASN A 774 -22.53 -16.78 -30.84
N SER A 775 -21.95 -15.58 -30.88
CA SER A 775 -22.64 -14.32 -31.18
C SER A 775 -23.39 -14.33 -32.52
N GLU A 776 -22.80 -14.86 -33.59
CA GLU A 776 -23.42 -14.94 -34.91
C GLU A 776 -24.73 -15.75 -34.87
N SER A 777 -24.73 -16.86 -34.14
CA SER A 777 -25.91 -17.72 -33.97
C SER A 777 -26.98 -17.03 -33.15
N SER A 778 -26.63 -16.42 -32.01
CA SER A 778 -27.59 -15.71 -31.15
C SER A 778 -28.21 -14.50 -31.84
N LEU A 779 -27.44 -13.73 -32.61
CA LEU A 779 -27.94 -12.59 -33.39
C LEU A 779 -28.90 -13.05 -34.51
N GLY A 780 -28.56 -14.11 -35.25
CA GLY A 780 -29.44 -14.67 -36.28
C GLY A 780 -30.72 -15.29 -35.72
N ASN A 781 -30.68 -15.91 -34.54
CA ASN A 781 -31.88 -16.38 -33.83
C ASN A 781 -32.75 -15.20 -33.35
N LEU A 782 -32.12 -14.06 -33.00
CA LEU A 782 -32.81 -12.85 -32.57
C LEU A 782 -33.48 -12.12 -33.75
N ASP A 783 -32.86 -12.07 -34.93
CA ASP A 783 -33.47 -11.62 -36.19
C ASP A 783 -34.78 -12.39 -36.47
N ILE A 784 -34.74 -13.72 -36.37
CA ILE A 784 -35.91 -14.60 -36.56
C ILE A 784 -37.00 -14.30 -35.52
N ALA A 785 -36.63 -14.16 -34.25
CA ALA A 785 -37.59 -13.90 -33.17
C ALA A 785 -38.27 -12.53 -33.31
N PHE A 786 -37.56 -11.47 -33.73
CA PHE A 786 -38.17 -10.17 -34.03
C PHE A 786 -39.09 -10.23 -35.26
N ALA A 787 -38.70 -10.95 -36.32
CA ALA A 787 -39.55 -11.12 -37.50
C ALA A 787 -40.88 -11.83 -37.16
N ASP A 788 -40.83 -12.88 -36.33
CA ASP A 788 -42.04 -13.56 -35.86
C ASP A 788 -42.87 -12.68 -34.91
N TYR A 789 -42.24 -11.93 -34.00
CA TYR A 789 -42.94 -10.98 -33.12
C TYR A 789 -43.69 -9.90 -33.92
N ASN A 790 -43.01 -9.23 -34.86
CA ASN A 790 -43.60 -8.24 -35.76
C ASN A 790 -44.83 -8.82 -36.50
N LYS A 791 -44.69 -10.03 -37.05
CA LYS A 791 -45.73 -10.78 -37.78
C LYS A 791 -46.93 -11.18 -36.92
N ARG A 792 -46.73 -11.45 -35.62
CA ARG A 792 -47.81 -11.73 -34.67
C ARG A 792 -48.55 -10.47 -34.24
N MET A 793 -47.84 -9.39 -33.92
CA MET A 793 -48.48 -8.14 -33.53
C MET A 793 -49.29 -7.53 -34.70
N ALA A 794 -48.77 -7.60 -35.93
CA ALA A 794 -49.50 -7.18 -37.13
C ALA A 794 -50.81 -7.96 -37.37
N ARG A 795 -50.96 -9.19 -36.85
CA ARG A 795 -52.21 -9.97 -36.90
C ARG A 795 -53.22 -9.57 -35.82
N LYS A 796 -52.79 -8.91 -34.74
CA LYS A 796 -53.66 -8.40 -33.68
C LYS A 796 -54.20 -7.00 -33.96
N THR A 797 -53.55 -6.23 -34.83
CA THR A 797 -54.06 -4.95 -35.32
C THR A 797 -55.22 -5.17 -36.31
N PRO A 798 -56.42 -4.58 -36.10
CA PRO A 798 -57.54 -4.75 -37.02
C PRO A 798 -57.24 -4.17 -38.41
N SER A 799 -57.41 -4.98 -39.46
CA SER A 799 -57.16 -4.57 -40.85
C SER A 799 -58.30 -3.69 -41.38
N SER A 800 -58.21 -2.38 -41.16
CA SER A 800 -59.07 -1.41 -41.86
C SER A 800 -58.69 -1.35 -43.35
N THR A 801 -59.68 -1.48 -44.24
CA THR A 801 -59.55 -1.53 -45.72
C THR A 801 -58.80 -2.80 -46.24
N ARG A 802 -59.13 -3.42 -47.38
CA ARG A 802 -59.83 -2.93 -48.58
C ARG A 802 -60.32 -4.06 -49.52
N GLN A 803 -61.63 -4.13 -49.77
CA GLN A 803 -62.33 -4.56 -51.01
C GLN A 803 -63.85 -4.50 -50.70
N GLN A 804 -64.77 -4.23 -51.62
CA GLN A 804 -64.74 -4.32 -53.09
C GLN A 804 -64.83 -2.92 -53.76
N GLY A 805 -64.97 -2.91 -55.09
CA GLY A 805 -65.29 -1.74 -55.91
C GLY A 805 -66.21 -2.12 -57.08
N ALA A 806 -66.34 -1.24 -58.07
CA ALA A 806 -67.17 -1.36 -59.28
C ALA A 806 -68.69 -1.12 -59.12
N ALA A 807 -69.05 0.17 -59.16
CA ALA A 807 -70.16 0.78 -59.91
C ALA A 807 -71.46 -0.03 -60.19
N ALA A 808 -72.57 0.47 -59.63
CA ALA A 808 -73.81 0.74 -60.36
C ALA A 808 -74.49 1.98 -59.74
N GLY A 809 -75.10 2.84 -60.56
CA GLY A 809 -75.80 4.04 -60.08
C GLY A 809 -77.33 3.89 -60.16
N SER A 810 -78.04 4.44 -59.19
CA SER A 810 -79.49 4.67 -59.27
C SER A 810 -79.90 5.86 -58.39
N GLN A 811 -81.01 6.52 -58.74
CA GLN A 811 -81.56 7.68 -58.04
C GLN A 811 -82.67 7.26 -57.06
N GLY A 812 -82.93 8.11 -56.04
CA GLY A 812 -83.98 7.93 -55.03
C GLY A 812 -83.47 8.47 -53.68
N SER A 813 -83.83 9.66 -53.19
CA SER A 813 -85.17 10.22 -52.90
C SER A 813 -85.87 9.51 -51.74
N GLY A 814 -86.05 10.17 -50.59
CA GLY A 814 -86.76 9.59 -49.42
C GLY A 814 -86.59 10.32 -48.08
N ASN A 815 -87.52 11.22 -47.78
CA ASN A 815 -87.74 11.98 -46.53
C ASN A 815 -87.36 11.39 -45.14
N LYS A 816 -86.89 12.31 -44.27
CA LYS A 816 -87.36 12.64 -42.89
C LYS A 816 -88.07 11.57 -42.01
N LYS A 817 -87.57 11.38 -40.79
CA LYS A 817 -88.09 11.85 -39.47
C LYS A 817 -87.06 11.48 -38.38
N ASP A 818 -86.74 12.25 -37.34
CA ASP A 818 -87.51 12.99 -36.30
C ASP A 818 -88.02 12.10 -35.14
N GLU A 819 -87.97 12.63 -33.90
CA GLU A 819 -88.08 12.00 -32.55
C GLU A 819 -86.72 11.53 -31.97
N GLU A 820 -86.07 12.17 -30.98
CA GLU A 820 -86.40 13.12 -29.88
C GLU A 820 -86.82 12.49 -28.53
N LYS A 821 -86.22 13.00 -27.42
CA LYS A 821 -86.40 12.65 -25.98
C LYS A 821 -85.78 11.31 -25.59
N GLY A 822 -85.18 11.13 -24.41
CA GLY A 822 -84.83 12.00 -23.27
C GLY A 822 -83.98 11.15 -22.27
N GLY A 823 -83.42 11.62 -21.17
CA GLY A 823 -83.51 12.89 -20.43
C GLY A 823 -83.27 12.60 -18.94
N ASN A 824 -82.72 13.56 -18.19
CA ASN A 824 -82.16 13.42 -16.82
C ASN A 824 -80.83 12.64 -16.74
N LYS A 825 -79.87 12.98 -15.85
CA LYS A 825 -79.90 14.05 -14.84
C LYS A 825 -78.51 14.66 -14.64
#